data_AF-A0A8T7KLQ4-F1
#
_entry.id   AF-A0A8T7KLQ4-F1
#
_cell.length_a   1.000
_cell.length_b   1.000
_cell.length_c   1.000
_cell.angle_alpha   90.00
_cell.angle_beta   90.00
_cell.angle_gamma   90.00
#
_symmetry.space_group_name_H-M   'P 1'
#
loop_
_entity.id
_entity.type
_entity.pdbx_description
1 polymer ?
#
loop_
_entity_poly.entity_id
_entity_poly.type
_entity_poly.pdbx_seq_one_letter_code
_entity_poly.pdbx_strand_id
1 'polypeptide(L)'
;MKRIHPSLILLVTAVLAYGILIPQLGFYWDDLPMSWIRYELGAEAMTQYFSNNRPAWGWLYQMTTLIFPQVPIYWQVFALLWRWFGAVVVWAIIRELWKDKSDFALSLSLLFLLYPGFNQQWVAYLYSHFFIVLFFFLLSIYLMLRRRTVVALIFSALNLWMMEYFFVLELARVGFIWTFLRDSYPDPKERLRSTFKLWTPYLALFALAVLFRLFIFNNQVYGFSLVSQLKTDPFTTLLSLLQSILASLWTVTFAAWSQVFTGLDPSTHGIRTVALYVAVILTVFAIMVVYFFKSSREEKTNRYAWYAIGLGLFLLPFAGVPFWATGLNISLAHPASRFTLPFMLGVSLILAGLLALIPRERWRYALLAVLIGLASGRQFLWSTDYLRDWQSQKNLFWQMTWRAPGLKPGTLVLMNEELSFYADNSISAPLNWIYAPDNRSDKIDYVLFYPTNRINSSLPALKPDIPIRYDYLAGTFEGNTSQTLAFYYDPPACLRLLDPVLDVENRFLSADSLMRDAAALSNADRILAAQKAVIPAIYGPEPGHGWCYYFEKAELARQLGDWETVTRLGDEAFALSDYPNNPLERFVFIEGYAHAGRWERAVELSKVSYRVSKEVVGPLLCRLWERIETETAGGVERNEALGQIHNLFACAPQ
;
A
#
# COMPACT_ATOMS: atom_id res chain seq x y z
N MET A 1 35.34 -19.38 -20.38
CA MET A 1 34.56 -18.79 -19.27
C MET A 1 33.21 -19.48 -19.17
N LYS A 2 32.85 -20.05 -18.02
CA LYS A 2 31.54 -20.69 -17.80
C LYS A 2 30.41 -19.63 -17.94
N ARG A 3 29.31 -19.96 -18.63
CA ARG A 3 28.13 -19.08 -18.69
C ARG A 3 27.57 -18.89 -17.28
N ILE A 4 27.23 -17.65 -16.93
CA ILE A 4 26.53 -17.34 -15.68
C ILE A 4 25.17 -18.05 -15.70
N HIS A 5 24.80 -18.69 -14.59
CA HIS A 5 23.52 -19.39 -14.50
C HIS A 5 22.35 -18.39 -14.50
N PRO A 6 21.26 -18.64 -15.26
CA PRO A 6 20.10 -17.74 -15.35
C PRO A 6 19.51 -17.31 -14.00
N SER A 7 19.52 -18.19 -12.99
CA SER A 7 19.03 -17.84 -11.64
C SER A 7 19.81 -16.70 -10.99
N LEU A 8 21.13 -16.59 -11.22
CA LEU A 8 21.93 -15.49 -10.68
C LEU A 8 21.60 -14.17 -11.36
N ILE A 9 21.32 -14.20 -12.66
CA ILE A 9 20.89 -13.01 -13.42
C ILE A 9 19.54 -12.52 -12.89
N LEU A 10 18.59 -13.44 -12.69
CA LEU A 10 17.31 -13.11 -12.06
C LEU A 10 17.49 -12.51 -10.67
N LEU A 11 18.41 -13.04 -9.85
CA LEU A 11 18.67 -12.54 -8.51
C LEU A 11 19.25 -11.12 -8.53
N VAL A 12 20.30 -10.90 -9.33
CA VAL A 12 20.94 -9.58 -9.45
C VAL A 12 19.95 -8.54 -9.97
N THR A 13 19.17 -8.87 -10.99
CA THR A 13 18.11 -7.98 -11.50
C THR A 13 17.05 -7.71 -10.42
N ALA A 14 16.63 -8.72 -9.65
CA ALA A 14 15.68 -8.52 -8.55
C ALA A 14 16.24 -7.56 -7.48
N VAL A 15 17.50 -7.75 -7.06
CA VAL A 15 18.16 -6.89 -6.07
C VAL A 15 18.27 -5.46 -6.58
N LEU A 16 18.63 -5.25 -7.84
CA LEU A 16 18.73 -3.91 -8.43
C LEU A 16 17.36 -3.23 -8.56
N ALA A 17 16.30 -3.97 -8.91
CA ALA A 17 14.98 -3.41 -9.12
C ALA A 17 14.19 -3.17 -7.82
N TYR A 18 14.34 -4.03 -6.82
CA TYR A 18 13.51 -4.06 -5.61
C TYR A 18 14.29 -3.89 -4.31
N GLY A 19 15.58 -4.22 -4.33
CA GLY A 19 16.39 -4.46 -3.12
C GLY A 19 17.16 -3.25 -2.59
N ILE A 20 17.38 -2.22 -3.41
CA ILE A 20 18.32 -1.11 -3.07
C ILE A 20 17.90 -0.36 -1.81
N LEU A 21 16.59 -0.12 -1.62
CA LEU A 21 16.07 0.67 -0.49
C LEU A 21 15.60 -0.19 0.69
N ILE A 22 15.69 -1.52 0.62
CA ILE A 22 15.19 -2.44 1.66
C ILE A 22 15.53 -2.02 3.11
N PRO A 23 16.76 -1.58 3.44
CA PRO A 23 17.09 -1.20 4.82
C PRO A 23 16.34 0.02 5.37
N GLN A 24 15.71 0.82 4.51
CA GLN A 24 15.02 2.06 4.87
C GLN A 24 13.48 1.95 4.75
N LEU A 25 12.98 0.82 4.26
CA LEU A 25 11.55 0.58 4.07
C LEU A 25 10.89 0.06 5.35
N GLY A 26 9.60 0.31 5.48
CA GLY A 26 8.79 -0.05 6.64
C GLY A 26 7.78 -1.16 6.39
N PHE A 27 6.72 -1.13 7.17
CA PHE A 27 5.49 -1.91 6.98
C PHE A 27 4.41 -1.01 6.39
N TYR A 28 3.61 -1.58 5.50
CA TYR A 28 2.62 -0.85 4.71
C TYR A 28 1.28 -1.55 4.76
N TRP A 29 0.19 -0.79 4.65
CA TRP A 29 -1.16 -1.35 4.51
C TRP A 29 -1.42 -2.51 5.48
N ASP A 30 -1.85 -3.67 4.99
CA ASP A 30 -2.17 -4.86 5.79
C ASP A 30 -0.97 -5.48 6.54
N ASP A 31 0.28 -5.09 6.24
CA ASP A 31 1.44 -5.51 7.05
C ASP A 31 1.31 -5.00 8.50
N LEU A 32 0.77 -3.79 8.68
CA LEU A 32 0.62 -3.15 9.98
C LEU A 32 -0.36 -3.91 10.90
N PRO A 33 -1.64 -4.10 10.53
CA PRO A 33 -2.57 -4.83 11.38
C PRO A 33 -2.18 -6.28 11.56
N MET A 34 -1.71 -6.98 10.52
CA MET A 34 -1.32 -8.39 10.66
C MET A 34 -0.11 -8.57 11.58
N SER A 35 0.87 -7.67 11.50
CA SER A 35 2.02 -7.72 12.41
C SER A 35 1.63 -7.33 13.83
N TRP A 36 0.87 -6.26 14.03
CA TRP A 36 0.37 -5.85 15.35
C TRP A 36 -0.44 -6.98 16.02
N ILE A 37 -1.41 -7.57 15.31
CA ILE A 37 -2.19 -8.71 15.82
C ILE A 37 -1.28 -9.86 16.24
N ARG A 38 -0.28 -10.22 15.44
CA ARG A 38 0.60 -11.35 15.75
C ARG A 38 1.57 -11.08 16.89
N TYR A 39 2.22 -9.93 16.92
CA TYR A 39 3.34 -9.65 17.83
C TYR A 39 2.89 -8.99 19.13
N GLU A 40 1.81 -8.20 19.10
CA GLU A 40 1.24 -7.60 20.30
C GLU A 40 0.11 -8.48 20.86
N LEU A 41 -0.94 -8.78 20.10
CA LEU A 41 -2.08 -9.55 20.62
C LEU A 41 -1.80 -11.06 20.76
N GLY A 42 -0.84 -11.59 19.98
CA GLY A 42 -0.34 -12.96 20.09
C GLY A 42 -0.77 -13.91 18.97
N ALA A 43 -0.27 -15.15 19.03
CA ALA A 43 -0.51 -16.15 17.98
C ALA A 43 -1.98 -16.62 17.91
N GLU A 44 -2.69 -16.59 19.04
CA GLU A 44 -4.11 -16.93 19.13
C GLU A 44 -4.97 -15.90 18.39
N ALA A 45 -4.71 -14.60 18.59
CA ALA A 45 -5.37 -13.52 17.87
C ALA A 45 -5.11 -13.59 16.36
N MET A 46 -3.89 -13.95 15.95
CA MET A 46 -3.57 -14.19 14.53
C MET A 46 -4.35 -15.39 13.96
N THR A 47 -4.54 -16.45 14.75
CA THR A 47 -5.36 -17.60 14.34
C THR A 47 -6.81 -17.20 14.16
N GLN A 48 -7.36 -16.41 15.10
CA GLN A 48 -8.72 -15.87 15.03
C GLN A 48 -8.91 -14.98 13.81
N TYR A 49 -7.95 -14.11 13.49
CA TYR A 49 -8.01 -13.25 12.30
C TYR A 49 -8.18 -14.07 11.00
N PHE A 50 -7.54 -15.24 10.89
CA PHE A 50 -7.62 -16.10 9.71
C PHE A 50 -8.72 -17.17 9.77
N SER A 51 -9.28 -17.48 10.93
CA SER A 51 -10.17 -18.64 11.15
C SER A 51 -11.42 -18.59 10.27
N ASN A 52 -11.99 -17.40 10.09
CA ASN A 52 -13.23 -17.22 9.34
C ASN A 52 -13.04 -17.30 7.82
N ASN A 53 -11.87 -16.92 7.29
CA ASN A 53 -11.70 -16.72 5.85
C ASN A 53 -10.66 -17.67 5.22
N ARG A 54 -9.47 -17.81 5.82
CA ARG A 54 -8.32 -18.51 5.21
C ARG A 54 -7.47 -19.24 6.26
N PRO A 55 -7.99 -20.26 6.96
CA PRO A 55 -7.27 -20.91 8.06
C PRO A 55 -5.95 -21.55 7.62
N ALA A 56 -5.93 -22.24 6.46
CA ALA A 56 -4.71 -22.83 5.91
C ALA A 56 -3.61 -21.79 5.62
N TRP A 57 -4.00 -20.57 5.26
CA TRP A 57 -3.06 -19.48 5.05
C TRP A 57 -2.59 -18.88 6.38
N GLY A 58 -3.47 -18.82 7.40
CA GLY A 58 -3.11 -18.46 8.78
C GLY A 58 -2.01 -19.35 9.37
N TRP A 59 -2.02 -20.66 9.09
CA TRP A 59 -0.93 -21.56 9.48
C TRP A 59 0.42 -21.15 8.87
N LEU A 60 0.43 -20.72 7.60
CA LEU A 60 1.65 -20.26 6.94
C LEU A 60 2.21 -19.00 7.64
N TYR A 61 1.34 -18.05 8.00
CA TYR A 61 1.74 -16.87 8.77
C TYR A 61 2.30 -17.24 10.15
N GLN A 62 1.69 -18.20 10.84
CA GLN A 62 2.22 -18.67 12.12
C GLN A 62 3.63 -19.25 11.95
N MET A 63 3.87 -20.07 10.93
CA MET A 63 5.19 -20.64 10.66
C MET A 63 6.25 -19.56 10.36
N THR A 64 5.94 -18.58 9.53
CA THR A 64 6.90 -17.54 9.13
C THR A 64 7.21 -16.59 10.29
N THR A 65 6.23 -16.27 11.13
CA THR A 65 6.37 -15.37 12.30
C THR A 65 7.02 -16.03 13.52
N LEU A 66 7.21 -17.35 13.51
CA LEU A 66 8.10 -18.03 14.46
C LEU A 66 9.58 -17.81 14.12
N ILE A 67 9.89 -17.55 12.85
CA ILE A 67 11.26 -17.43 12.34
C ILE A 67 11.69 -15.96 12.32
N PHE A 68 10.83 -15.09 11.78
CA PHE A 68 11.15 -13.68 11.61
C PHE A 68 10.55 -12.86 12.75
N PRO A 69 11.31 -11.93 13.36
CA PRO A 69 10.75 -10.95 14.28
C PRO A 69 10.03 -9.83 13.52
N GLN A 70 9.42 -8.91 14.26
CA GLN A 70 8.74 -7.72 13.73
C GLN A 70 9.73 -6.61 13.30
N VAL A 71 10.67 -6.96 12.42
CA VAL A 71 11.66 -6.02 11.89
C VAL A 71 11.49 -5.95 10.37
N PRO A 72 11.15 -4.79 9.78
CA PRO A 72 10.80 -4.67 8.36
C PRO A 72 11.83 -5.27 7.40
N ILE A 73 13.13 -5.06 7.65
CA ILE A 73 14.20 -5.53 6.76
C ILE A 73 14.14 -7.03 6.48
N TYR A 74 13.79 -7.87 7.46
CA TYR A 74 13.71 -9.32 7.26
C TYR A 74 12.56 -9.69 6.34
N TRP A 75 11.40 -9.06 6.51
CA TRP A 75 10.23 -9.28 5.67
C TRP A 75 10.45 -8.78 4.24
N GLN A 76 11.09 -7.62 4.08
CA GLN A 76 11.45 -7.07 2.78
C GLN A 76 12.40 -8.01 2.00
N VAL A 77 13.45 -8.53 2.66
CA VAL A 77 14.34 -9.54 2.06
C VAL A 77 13.59 -10.84 1.76
N PHE A 78 12.72 -11.29 2.67
CA PHE A 78 11.93 -12.51 2.50
C PHE A 78 11.00 -12.41 1.28
N ALA A 79 10.30 -11.29 1.11
CA ALA A 79 9.46 -11.03 -0.06
C ALA A 79 10.28 -10.98 -1.37
N LEU A 80 11.47 -10.38 -1.34
CA LEU A 80 12.40 -10.35 -2.49
C LEU A 80 12.81 -11.77 -2.91
N LEU A 81 13.18 -12.61 -1.95
CA LEU A 81 13.59 -13.99 -2.21
C LEU A 81 12.45 -14.82 -2.81
N TRP A 82 11.23 -14.70 -2.29
CA TRP A 82 10.08 -15.41 -2.86
C TRP A 82 9.71 -14.95 -4.26
N ARG A 83 9.82 -13.64 -4.54
CA ARG A 83 9.66 -13.13 -5.91
C ARG A 83 10.72 -13.68 -6.86
N TRP A 84 11.97 -13.75 -6.41
CA TRP A 84 13.05 -14.38 -7.16
C TRP A 84 12.81 -15.89 -7.38
N PHE A 85 12.43 -16.64 -6.35
CA PHE A 85 12.10 -18.07 -6.46
C PHE A 85 10.98 -18.32 -7.46
N GLY A 86 9.93 -17.49 -7.46
CA GLY A 86 8.87 -17.53 -8.46
C GLY A 86 9.42 -17.41 -9.88
N ALA A 87 10.28 -16.43 -10.15
CA ALA A 87 10.89 -16.23 -11.47
C ALA A 87 11.81 -17.40 -11.88
N VAL A 88 12.52 -18.01 -10.94
CA VAL A 88 13.36 -19.20 -11.17
C VAL A 88 12.51 -20.42 -11.54
N VAL A 89 11.37 -20.63 -10.87
CA VAL A 89 10.46 -21.73 -11.22
C VAL A 89 9.79 -21.47 -12.57
N VAL A 90 9.41 -20.23 -12.89
CA VAL A 90 8.97 -19.88 -14.25
C VAL A 90 10.03 -20.27 -15.26
N TRP A 91 11.31 -19.93 -15.03
CA TRP A 91 12.39 -20.30 -15.93
C TRP A 91 12.45 -21.82 -16.12
N ALA A 92 12.35 -22.59 -15.03
CA ALA A 92 12.35 -24.04 -15.06
C ALA A 92 11.14 -24.64 -15.82
N ILE A 93 9.94 -24.07 -15.68
CA ILE A 93 8.76 -24.47 -16.47
C ILE A 93 9.02 -24.26 -17.95
N ILE A 94 9.50 -23.08 -18.35
CA ILE A 94 9.75 -22.76 -19.77
C ILE A 94 10.85 -23.66 -20.34
N ARG A 95 11.87 -24.03 -19.54
CA ARG A 95 12.91 -25.01 -19.94
C ARG A 95 12.35 -26.40 -20.17
N GLU A 96 11.31 -26.83 -19.45
CA GLU A 96 10.63 -28.10 -19.70
C GLU A 96 9.74 -28.03 -20.96
N LEU A 97 9.08 -26.89 -21.22
CA LEU A 97 8.27 -26.69 -22.42
C LEU A 97 9.11 -26.57 -23.70
N TRP A 98 10.28 -25.92 -23.63
CA TRP A 98 11.18 -25.67 -24.76
C TRP A 98 12.66 -25.87 -24.36
N LYS A 99 13.09 -27.13 -24.36
CA LYS A 99 14.42 -27.57 -23.88
C LYS A 99 15.63 -26.94 -24.57
N ASP A 100 15.49 -26.46 -25.80
CA ASP A 100 16.59 -25.85 -26.55
C ASP A 100 16.59 -24.31 -26.49
N LYS A 101 15.63 -23.71 -25.78
CA LYS A 101 15.39 -22.26 -25.78
C LYS A 101 15.72 -21.63 -24.42
N SER A 102 16.99 -21.74 -23.98
CA SER A 102 17.41 -21.20 -22.67
C SER A 102 17.26 -19.68 -22.56
N ASP A 103 17.59 -18.98 -23.65
CA ASP A 103 17.61 -17.52 -23.67
C ASP A 103 16.17 -16.99 -23.67
N PHE A 104 15.26 -17.63 -24.41
CA PHE A 104 13.82 -17.37 -24.33
C PHE A 104 13.25 -17.59 -22.92
N ALA A 105 13.66 -18.68 -22.25
CA ALA A 105 13.25 -18.95 -20.88
C ALA A 105 13.71 -17.86 -19.91
N LEU A 106 14.94 -17.36 -20.05
CA LEU A 106 15.43 -16.24 -19.24
C LEU A 106 14.67 -14.94 -19.58
N SER A 107 14.45 -14.63 -20.85
CA SER A 107 13.70 -13.43 -21.26
C SER A 107 12.30 -13.40 -20.66
N LEU A 108 11.57 -14.52 -20.74
CA LEU A 108 10.23 -14.63 -20.17
C LEU A 108 10.25 -14.48 -18.65
N SER A 109 11.20 -15.13 -17.96
CA SER A 109 11.34 -15.00 -16.50
C SER A 109 11.70 -13.59 -16.05
N LEU A 110 12.48 -12.84 -16.83
CA LEU A 110 12.79 -11.43 -16.54
C LEU A 110 11.53 -10.55 -16.69
N LEU A 111 10.73 -10.78 -17.73
CA LEU A 111 9.46 -10.09 -17.93
C LEU A 111 8.45 -10.41 -16.81
N PHE A 112 8.41 -11.66 -16.36
CA PHE A 112 7.60 -12.09 -15.22
C PHE A 112 8.09 -11.42 -13.92
N LEU A 113 9.40 -11.47 -13.66
CA LEU A 113 10.01 -10.89 -12.46
C LEU A 113 9.66 -9.40 -12.32
N LEU A 114 9.81 -8.65 -13.42
CA LEU A 114 9.69 -7.20 -13.47
C LEU A 114 8.32 -6.68 -13.87
N TYR A 115 7.31 -7.55 -13.96
CA TYR A 115 5.99 -7.19 -14.46
C TYR A 115 5.46 -5.90 -13.81
N PRO A 116 5.27 -4.82 -14.60
CA PRO A 116 4.94 -3.50 -14.07
C PRO A 116 3.45 -3.36 -13.69
N GLY A 117 2.59 -4.33 -13.98
CA GLY A 117 1.19 -4.26 -13.52
C GLY A 117 1.04 -4.40 -12.00
N PHE A 118 2.07 -4.91 -11.32
CA PHE A 118 2.08 -5.12 -9.88
C PHE A 118 3.14 -4.24 -9.20
N ASN A 119 2.67 -3.32 -8.34
CA ASN A 119 3.48 -2.30 -7.67
C ASN A 119 3.52 -2.45 -6.13
N GLN A 120 3.17 -3.62 -5.59
CA GLN A 120 3.04 -3.83 -4.14
C GLN A 120 4.11 -4.75 -3.55
N GLN A 121 5.31 -4.80 -4.16
CA GLN A 121 6.42 -5.62 -3.66
C GLN A 121 6.73 -5.36 -2.17
N TRP A 122 6.67 -4.09 -1.76
CA TRP A 122 7.16 -3.62 -0.47
C TRP A 122 6.14 -3.70 0.65
N VAL A 123 4.88 -4.05 0.35
CA VAL A 123 3.91 -4.55 1.35
C VAL A 123 4.31 -6.01 1.69
N ALA A 124 5.51 -6.14 2.26
CA ALA A 124 6.33 -7.34 2.16
C ALA A 124 5.85 -8.46 3.08
N TYR A 125 5.26 -8.11 4.23
CA TYR A 125 4.71 -9.11 5.14
C TYR A 125 3.53 -9.83 4.45
N LEU A 126 2.61 -9.09 3.84
CA LEU A 126 1.50 -9.63 3.06
C LEU A 126 1.99 -10.36 1.80
N TYR A 127 2.74 -9.69 0.93
CA TYR A 127 3.02 -10.25 -0.41
C TYR A 127 4.07 -11.34 -0.42
N SER A 128 4.95 -11.45 0.59
CA SER A 128 5.76 -12.66 0.74
C SER A 128 4.88 -13.91 0.79
N HIS A 129 3.75 -13.86 1.50
CA HIS A 129 2.80 -14.95 1.58
C HIS A 129 2.02 -15.18 0.28
N PHE A 130 1.65 -14.12 -0.45
CA PHE A 130 1.11 -14.27 -1.81
C PHE A 130 2.12 -14.93 -2.77
N PHE A 131 3.39 -14.54 -2.70
CA PHE A 131 4.45 -15.12 -3.52
C PHE A 131 4.72 -16.58 -3.18
N ILE A 132 4.60 -17.00 -1.91
CA ILE A 132 4.66 -18.41 -1.52
C ILE A 132 3.56 -19.21 -2.20
N VAL A 133 2.31 -18.73 -2.14
CA VAL A 133 1.17 -19.44 -2.76
C VAL A 133 1.33 -19.49 -4.29
N LEU A 134 1.74 -18.38 -4.92
CA LEU A 134 2.07 -18.34 -6.35
C LEU A 134 3.20 -19.32 -6.68
N PHE A 135 4.23 -19.39 -5.84
CA PHE A 135 5.32 -20.35 -5.99
C PHE A 135 4.82 -21.79 -5.88
N PHE A 136 3.91 -22.12 -4.95
CA PHE A 136 3.33 -23.47 -4.86
C PHE A 136 2.56 -23.84 -6.13
N PHE A 137 1.76 -22.92 -6.67
CA PHE A 137 1.11 -23.13 -7.97
C PHE A 137 2.14 -23.40 -9.08
N LEU A 138 3.13 -22.52 -9.25
CA LEU A 138 4.16 -22.66 -10.29
C LEU A 138 5.01 -23.93 -10.12
N LEU A 139 5.41 -24.25 -8.88
CA LEU A 139 6.21 -25.43 -8.58
C LEU A 139 5.40 -26.70 -8.86
N SER A 140 4.10 -26.69 -8.56
CA SER A 140 3.20 -27.77 -8.93
C SER A 140 3.13 -27.97 -10.44
N ILE A 141 3.08 -26.90 -11.25
CA ILE A 141 3.14 -27.00 -12.72
C ILE A 141 4.48 -27.62 -13.16
N TYR A 142 5.60 -27.14 -12.62
CA TYR A 142 6.92 -27.66 -12.94
C TYR A 142 7.03 -29.17 -12.65
N LEU A 143 6.63 -29.59 -11.45
CA LEU A 143 6.68 -31.00 -11.02
C LEU A 143 5.72 -31.89 -11.83
N MET A 144 4.56 -31.36 -12.22
CA MET A 144 3.63 -32.03 -13.12
C MET A 144 4.28 -32.34 -14.48
N LEU A 145 4.97 -31.38 -15.09
CA LEU A 145 5.68 -31.59 -16.36
C LEU A 145 6.82 -32.62 -16.23
N ARG A 146 7.43 -32.72 -15.05
CA ARG A 146 8.43 -33.75 -14.69
C ARG A 146 7.83 -35.12 -14.34
N ARG A 147 6.51 -35.28 -14.46
CA ARG A 147 5.76 -36.50 -14.08
C ARG A 147 5.89 -36.90 -12.61
N ARG A 148 6.14 -35.93 -11.71
CA ARG A 148 6.17 -36.13 -10.24
C ARG A 148 4.80 -35.83 -9.63
N THR A 149 3.78 -36.60 -10.03
CA THR A 149 2.37 -36.30 -9.77
C THR A 149 2.02 -36.14 -8.30
N VAL A 150 2.49 -37.02 -7.41
CA VAL A 150 2.14 -36.95 -5.98
C VAL A 150 2.62 -35.65 -5.33
N VAL A 151 3.88 -35.29 -5.55
CA VAL A 151 4.45 -34.04 -4.99
C VAL A 151 3.79 -32.81 -5.62
N ALA A 152 3.51 -32.86 -6.92
CA ALA A 152 2.80 -31.79 -7.61
C ALA A 152 1.37 -31.60 -7.05
N LEU A 153 0.65 -32.67 -6.70
CA LEU A 153 -0.67 -32.60 -6.08
C LEU A 153 -0.62 -31.95 -4.69
N ILE A 154 0.42 -32.24 -3.88
CA ILE A 154 0.60 -31.59 -2.57
C ILE A 154 0.70 -30.07 -2.74
N PHE A 155 1.58 -29.59 -3.61
CA PHE A 155 1.72 -28.15 -3.86
C PHE A 155 0.47 -27.51 -4.49
N SER A 156 -0.26 -28.25 -5.32
CA SER A 156 -1.54 -27.80 -5.86
C SER A 156 -2.61 -27.67 -4.77
N ALA A 157 -2.64 -28.60 -3.81
CA ALA A 157 -3.57 -28.56 -2.69
C ALA A 157 -3.29 -27.36 -1.77
N LEU A 158 -2.01 -27.11 -1.47
CA LEU A 158 -1.59 -25.93 -0.70
C LEU A 158 -2.02 -24.63 -1.39
N ASN A 159 -1.82 -24.52 -2.70
CA ASN A 159 -2.32 -23.38 -3.48
C ASN A 159 -3.85 -23.19 -3.33
N LEU A 160 -4.61 -24.25 -3.58
CA LEU A 160 -6.08 -24.23 -3.59
C LEU A 160 -6.71 -23.89 -2.23
N TRP A 161 -6.10 -24.31 -1.12
CA TRP A 161 -6.64 -24.07 0.22
C TRP A 161 -6.14 -22.77 0.87
N MET A 162 -5.04 -22.18 0.40
CA MET A 162 -4.50 -20.95 1.00
C MET A 162 -5.15 -19.68 0.45
N MET A 163 -5.38 -19.57 -0.86
CA MET A 163 -5.82 -18.30 -1.47
C MET A 163 -6.71 -18.52 -2.69
N GLU A 164 -7.65 -17.60 -2.94
CA GLU A 164 -8.54 -17.64 -4.10
C GLU A 164 -7.96 -17.05 -5.40
N TYR A 165 -6.89 -16.24 -5.34
CA TYR A 165 -6.36 -15.50 -6.50
C TYR A 165 -5.89 -16.40 -7.64
N PHE A 166 -5.29 -17.55 -7.29
CA PHE A 166 -4.76 -18.52 -8.27
C PHE A 166 -5.66 -19.76 -8.40
N PHE A 167 -6.85 -19.72 -7.82
CA PHE A 167 -7.72 -20.89 -7.73
C PHE A 167 -8.15 -21.37 -9.12
N VAL A 168 -8.67 -20.47 -9.97
CA VAL A 168 -9.16 -20.82 -11.31
C VAL A 168 -8.01 -21.11 -12.29
N LEU A 169 -6.79 -20.60 -12.03
CA LEU A 169 -5.59 -20.92 -12.81
C LEU A 169 -5.21 -22.40 -12.77
N GLU A 170 -5.68 -23.16 -11.78
CA GLU A 170 -5.50 -24.63 -11.73
C GLU A 170 -6.10 -25.36 -12.93
N LEU A 171 -7.21 -24.84 -13.49
CA LEU A 171 -7.82 -25.38 -14.70
C LEU A 171 -6.97 -25.12 -15.94
N ALA A 172 -6.12 -24.10 -15.90
CA ALA A 172 -5.26 -23.71 -17.02
C ALA A 172 -4.07 -24.69 -17.25
N ARG A 173 -3.87 -25.66 -16.36
CA ARG A 173 -2.91 -26.78 -16.50
C ARG A 173 -3.00 -27.50 -17.84
N VAL A 174 -4.22 -27.65 -18.36
CA VAL A 174 -4.48 -28.31 -19.64
C VAL A 174 -3.67 -27.67 -20.78
N GLY A 175 -3.48 -26.34 -20.76
CA GLY A 175 -2.68 -25.62 -21.74
C GLY A 175 -1.18 -25.93 -21.65
N PHE A 176 -0.64 -26.02 -20.43
CA PHE A 176 0.76 -26.40 -20.21
C PHE A 176 1.04 -27.83 -20.69
N ILE A 177 0.18 -28.79 -20.31
CA ILE A 177 0.32 -30.20 -20.70
C ILE A 177 0.20 -30.34 -22.22
N TRP A 178 -0.80 -29.72 -22.83
CA TRP A 178 -0.99 -29.73 -24.29
C TRP A 178 0.24 -29.21 -25.02
N THR A 179 0.81 -28.09 -24.55
CA THR A 179 2.01 -27.47 -25.11
C THR A 179 3.24 -28.35 -24.93
N PHE A 180 3.36 -29.03 -23.79
CA PHE A 180 4.47 -29.95 -23.49
C PHE A 180 4.45 -31.21 -24.36
N LEU A 181 3.26 -31.78 -24.60
CA LEU A 181 3.10 -33.04 -25.35
C LEU A 181 3.16 -32.87 -26.88
N ARG A 182 3.27 -31.63 -27.38
CA ARG A 182 3.15 -31.31 -28.82
C ARG A 182 4.12 -32.08 -29.73
N ASP A 183 5.33 -32.36 -29.24
CA ASP A 183 6.39 -32.99 -30.02
C ASP A 183 6.35 -34.52 -29.88
N SER A 184 5.83 -35.04 -28.75
CA SER A 184 5.69 -36.48 -28.49
C SER A 184 4.42 -37.09 -29.10
N TYR A 185 3.36 -36.29 -29.24
CA TYR A 185 2.09 -36.69 -29.85
C TYR A 185 1.72 -35.70 -30.97
N PRO A 186 2.20 -35.93 -32.21
CA PRO A 186 1.90 -35.07 -33.35
C PRO A 186 0.41 -35.07 -33.72
N ASP A 187 -0.28 -36.22 -33.56
CA ASP A 187 -1.72 -36.33 -33.78
C ASP A 187 -2.51 -35.58 -32.68
N PRO A 188 -3.36 -34.59 -33.04
CA PRO A 188 -4.13 -33.84 -32.07
C PRO A 188 -5.07 -34.68 -31.20
N LYS A 189 -5.64 -35.78 -31.72
CA LYS A 189 -6.59 -36.61 -30.95
C LYS A 189 -5.87 -37.39 -29.85
N GLU A 190 -4.77 -38.05 -30.18
CA GLU A 190 -3.92 -38.74 -29.18
C GLU A 190 -3.34 -37.77 -28.14
N ARG A 191 -2.90 -36.58 -28.59
CA ARG A 191 -2.41 -35.54 -27.70
C ARG A 191 -3.50 -35.09 -26.73
N LEU A 192 -4.75 -34.95 -27.18
CA LEU A 192 -5.87 -34.52 -26.36
C LEU A 192 -6.17 -35.55 -25.27
N ARG A 193 -6.30 -36.83 -25.65
CA ARG A 193 -6.52 -37.93 -24.72
C ARG A 193 -5.43 -38.00 -23.65
N SER A 194 -4.16 -37.88 -24.06
CA SER A 194 -3.01 -37.91 -23.16
C SER A 194 -2.98 -36.68 -22.23
N THR A 195 -3.37 -35.52 -22.75
CA THR A 195 -3.48 -34.28 -21.98
C THR A 195 -4.52 -34.41 -20.87
N PHE A 196 -5.73 -34.87 -21.19
CA PHE A 196 -6.77 -35.09 -20.19
C PHE A 196 -6.37 -36.12 -19.15
N LYS A 197 -5.73 -37.23 -19.55
CA LYS A 197 -5.25 -38.26 -18.61
C LYS A 197 -4.27 -37.72 -17.57
N LEU A 198 -3.36 -36.83 -17.98
CA LEU A 198 -2.41 -36.19 -17.05
C LEU A 198 -3.07 -35.09 -16.20
N TRP A 199 -4.15 -34.50 -16.68
CA TRP A 199 -4.88 -33.44 -15.99
C TRP A 199 -5.88 -33.98 -14.95
N THR A 200 -6.44 -35.18 -15.16
CA THR A 200 -7.48 -35.77 -14.30
C THR A 200 -7.18 -35.73 -12.79
N PRO A 201 -5.96 -36.06 -12.31
CA PRO A 201 -5.67 -36.00 -10.87
C PRO A 201 -5.80 -34.59 -10.28
N TYR A 202 -5.39 -33.56 -11.02
CA TYR A 202 -5.49 -32.17 -10.59
C TYR A 202 -6.92 -31.64 -10.69
N LEU A 203 -7.67 -32.09 -11.70
CA LEU A 203 -9.10 -31.78 -11.80
C LEU A 203 -9.89 -32.40 -10.64
N ALA A 204 -9.58 -33.63 -10.24
CA ALA A 204 -10.19 -34.27 -9.08
C ALA A 204 -9.87 -33.50 -7.78
N LEU A 205 -8.62 -33.05 -7.61
CA LEU A 205 -8.23 -32.22 -6.48
C LEU A 205 -8.93 -30.84 -6.49
N PHE A 206 -9.05 -30.21 -7.67
CA PHE A 206 -9.80 -28.96 -7.83
C PHE A 206 -11.27 -29.15 -7.43
N ALA A 207 -11.92 -30.22 -7.91
CA ALA A 207 -13.29 -30.55 -7.53
C ALA A 207 -13.43 -30.77 -6.02
N LEU A 208 -12.49 -31.48 -5.39
CA LEU A 208 -12.46 -31.65 -3.94
C LEU A 208 -12.33 -30.32 -3.20
N ALA A 209 -11.48 -29.41 -3.66
CA ALA A 209 -11.32 -28.08 -3.08
C ALA A 209 -12.60 -27.23 -3.22
N VAL A 210 -13.30 -27.33 -4.35
CA VAL A 210 -14.62 -26.69 -4.55
C VAL A 210 -15.65 -27.27 -3.59
N LEU A 211 -15.76 -28.60 -3.48
CA LEU A 211 -16.69 -29.26 -2.55
C LEU A 211 -16.40 -28.86 -1.10
N PHE A 212 -15.13 -28.80 -0.71
CA PHE A 212 -14.71 -28.34 0.61
C PHE A 212 -15.18 -26.91 0.89
N ARG A 213 -15.01 -25.98 -0.05
CA ARG A 213 -15.48 -24.60 0.09
C ARG A 213 -17.01 -24.49 0.12
N LEU A 214 -17.73 -25.29 -0.65
CA LEU A 214 -19.19 -25.24 -0.70
C LEU A 214 -19.85 -25.82 0.56
N PHE A 215 -19.31 -26.90 1.12
CA PHE A 215 -19.96 -27.66 2.19
C PHE A 215 -19.34 -27.46 3.57
N ILE A 216 -18.08 -27.03 3.68
CA ILE A 216 -17.36 -26.92 4.96
C ILE A 216 -17.04 -25.46 5.32
N PHE A 217 -16.63 -24.63 4.36
CA PHE A 217 -16.26 -23.23 4.59
C PHE A 217 -17.14 -22.25 3.80
N ASN A 218 -18.36 -22.00 4.30
CA ASN A 218 -19.34 -21.11 3.66
C ASN A 218 -19.20 -19.62 4.04
N ASN A 219 -17.98 -19.08 4.06
CA ASN A 219 -17.73 -17.66 4.34
C ASN A 219 -17.31 -16.95 3.06
N GLN A 220 -18.31 -16.54 2.26
CA GLN A 220 -18.07 -15.69 1.09
C GLN A 220 -17.92 -14.23 1.55
N VAL A 221 -16.68 -13.76 1.69
CA VAL A 221 -16.35 -12.35 2.01
C VAL A 221 -16.88 -11.39 0.93
N TYR A 222 -16.97 -11.86 -0.31
CA TYR A 222 -17.55 -11.14 -1.43
C TYR A 222 -18.68 -11.98 -2.02
N GLY A 223 -19.91 -11.48 -1.97
CA GLY A 223 -21.04 -12.14 -2.61
C GLY A 223 -20.84 -12.20 -4.13
N PHE A 224 -21.24 -13.30 -4.77
CA PHE A 224 -21.30 -13.42 -6.22
C PHE A 224 -22.39 -12.51 -6.80
N SER A 225 -22.09 -11.21 -6.92
CA SER A 225 -22.99 -10.18 -7.47
C SER A 225 -23.40 -10.46 -8.91
N LEU A 226 -22.57 -11.18 -9.67
CA LEU A 226 -22.82 -11.50 -11.06
C LEU A 226 -24.07 -12.38 -11.25
N VAL A 227 -24.31 -13.35 -10.36
CA VAL A 227 -25.46 -14.27 -10.48
C VAL A 227 -26.77 -13.54 -10.18
N SER A 228 -26.79 -12.63 -9.21
CA SER A 228 -27.96 -11.78 -8.94
C SER A 228 -28.23 -10.80 -10.09
N GLN A 229 -27.19 -10.17 -10.64
CA GLN A 229 -27.31 -9.21 -11.74
C GLN A 229 -27.78 -9.85 -13.05
N LEU A 230 -27.29 -11.05 -13.36
CA LEU A 230 -27.74 -11.83 -14.53
C LEU A 230 -29.22 -12.23 -14.45
N LYS A 231 -29.76 -12.42 -13.24
CA LYS A 231 -31.19 -12.70 -13.04
C LYS A 231 -32.07 -11.47 -13.22
N THR A 232 -31.56 -10.27 -12.92
CA THR A 232 -32.33 -9.02 -13.03
C THR A 232 -32.28 -8.41 -14.42
N ASP A 233 -31.09 -8.35 -15.04
CA ASP A 233 -30.92 -7.78 -16.38
C ASP A 233 -29.76 -8.48 -17.12
N PRO A 234 -30.04 -9.56 -17.88
CA PRO A 234 -29.00 -10.39 -18.45
C PRO A 234 -28.22 -9.69 -19.58
N PHE A 235 -28.86 -8.84 -20.38
CA PHE A 235 -28.19 -8.24 -21.54
C PHE A 235 -27.19 -7.17 -21.13
N THR A 236 -27.60 -6.25 -20.25
CA THR A 236 -26.69 -5.19 -19.77
C THR A 236 -25.56 -5.76 -18.92
N THR A 237 -25.85 -6.78 -18.10
CA THR A 237 -24.83 -7.49 -17.30
C THR A 237 -23.82 -8.22 -18.18
N LEU A 238 -24.25 -8.85 -19.27
CA LEU A 238 -23.32 -9.53 -20.19
C LEU A 238 -22.45 -8.52 -20.94
N LEU A 239 -23.03 -7.39 -21.38
CA LEU A 239 -22.29 -6.32 -22.04
C LEU A 239 -21.27 -5.66 -21.11
N SER A 240 -21.66 -5.35 -19.87
CA SER A 240 -20.77 -4.74 -18.87
C SER A 240 -19.66 -5.71 -18.45
N LEU A 241 -19.96 -7.00 -18.35
CA LEU A 241 -18.96 -8.05 -18.13
C LEU A 241 -17.96 -8.12 -19.28
N LEU A 242 -18.43 -8.11 -20.54
CA LEU A 242 -17.55 -8.11 -21.70
C LEU A 242 -16.66 -6.87 -21.75
N GLN A 243 -17.21 -5.68 -21.49
CA GLN A 243 -16.45 -4.44 -21.39
C GLN A 243 -15.40 -4.52 -20.28
N SER A 244 -15.77 -5.03 -19.11
CA SER A 244 -14.87 -5.21 -17.97
C SER A 244 -13.75 -6.18 -18.29
N ILE A 245 -14.03 -7.29 -18.97
CA ILE A 245 -13.03 -8.25 -19.44
C ILE A 245 -12.05 -7.56 -20.40
N LEU A 246 -12.54 -6.89 -21.44
CA LEU A 246 -11.68 -6.25 -22.44
C LEU A 246 -10.84 -5.12 -21.82
N ALA A 247 -11.43 -4.28 -20.97
CA ALA A 247 -10.72 -3.23 -20.25
C ALA A 247 -9.66 -3.81 -19.29
N SER A 248 -10.00 -4.90 -18.58
CA SER A 248 -9.05 -5.59 -17.70
C SER A 248 -7.89 -6.18 -18.50
N LEU A 249 -8.16 -6.83 -19.63
CA LEU A 249 -7.12 -7.42 -20.49
C LEU A 249 -6.20 -6.36 -21.07
N TRP A 250 -6.74 -5.23 -21.53
CA TRP A 250 -5.95 -4.06 -21.93
C TRP A 250 -5.08 -3.54 -20.77
N THR A 251 -5.66 -3.43 -19.59
CA THR A 251 -5.00 -2.93 -18.38
C THR A 251 -3.81 -3.78 -17.98
N VAL A 252 -4.00 -5.11 -17.88
CA VAL A 252 -2.94 -6.03 -17.45
C VAL A 252 -1.87 -6.28 -18.53
N THR A 253 -2.18 -6.03 -19.81
CA THR A 253 -1.23 -6.22 -20.91
C THR A 253 -0.55 -4.89 -21.29
N PHE A 254 -1.23 -4.05 -22.06
CA PHE A 254 -0.66 -2.84 -22.65
C PHE A 254 -0.46 -1.73 -21.62
N ALA A 255 -1.48 -1.42 -20.81
CA ALA A 255 -1.36 -0.32 -19.84
C ALA A 255 -0.35 -0.64 -18.73
N ALA A 256 -0.27 -1.90 -18.30
CA ALA A 256 0.74 -2.34 -17.35
C ALA A 256 2.16 -2.03 -17.87
N TRP A 257 2.48 -2.46 -19.10
CA TRP A 257 3.79 -2.25 -19.71
C TRP A 257 4.04 -0.81 -20.15
N SER A 258 3.02 0.00 -20.39
CA SER A 258 3.23 1.43 -20.71
C SER A 258 3.80 2.21 -19.51
N GLN A 259 3.58 1.75 -18.28
CA GLN A 259 4.12 2.38 -17.06
C GLN A 259 5.66 2.39 -17.01
N VAL A 260 6.36 1.57 -17.79
CA VAL A 260 7.83 1.61 -17.84
C VAL A 260 8.36 2.84 -18.58
N PHE A 261 7.49 3.52 -19.35
CA PHE A 261 7.79 4.75 -20.07
C PHE A 261 7.32 6.01 -19.34
N THR A 262 6.80 5.89 -18.11
CA THR A 262 6.42 7.06 -17.32
C THR A 262 7.65 7.93 -17.07
N GLY A 263 7.54 9.21 -17.42
CA GLY A 263 8.64 10.17 -17.34
C GLY A 263 9.08 10.46 -15.90
N LEU A 264 10.35 10.78 -15.74
CA LEU A 264 10.88 11.34 -14.50
C LEU A 264 10.59 12.84 -14.45
N ASP A 265 10.27 13.32 -13.26
CA ASP A 265 10.25 14.74 -12.97
C ASP A 265 11.32 15.06 -11.89
N PRO A 266 12.44 15.72 -12.25
CA PRO A 266 13.48 16.09 -11.31
C PRO A 266 13.01 16.96 -10.16
N SER A 267 11.95 17.76 -10.36
CA SER A 267 11.40 18.65 -9.33
C SER A 267 10.70 17.87 -8.21
N THR A 268 10.05 16.75 -8.53
CA THR A 268 9.35 15.90 -7.56
C THR A 268 10.23 14.78 -7.00
N HIS A 269 11.16 14.24 -7.79
CA HIS A 269 11.97 13.08 -7.38
C HIS A 269 13.31 13.48 -6.72
N GLY A 270 13.83 14.67 -7.02
CA GLY A 270 15.15 15.12 -6.58
C GLY A 270 16.30 14.44 -7.33
N ILE A 271 17.43 15.13 -7.41
CA ILE A 271 18.56 14.74 -8.27
C ILE A 271 19.17 13.38 -7.91
N ARG A 272 19.22 13.03 -6.61
CA ARG A 272 19.79 11.75 -6.14
C ARG A 272 18.96 10.56 -6.59
N THR A 273 17.63 10.66 -6.47
CA THR A 273 16.69 9.62 -6.91
C THR A 273 16.78 9.41 -8.41
N VAL A 274 16.83 10.51 -9.18
CA VAL A 274 17.01 10.47 -10.64
C VAL A 274 18.33 9.79 -11.02
N ALA A 275 19.44 10.14 -10.35
CA ALA A 275 20.74 9.53 -10.61
C ALA A 275 20.74 8.02 -10.33
N LEU A 276 20.16 7.58 -9.21
CA LEU A 276 20.02 6.16 -8.88
C LEU A 276 19.11 5.41 -9.87
N TYR A 277 17.99 6.01 -10.26
CA TYR A 277 17.10 5.45 -11.28
C TYR A 277 17.84 5.21 -12.61
N VAL A 278 18.58 6.21 -13.09
CA VAL A 278 19.38 6.08 -14.32
C VAL A 278 20.46 5.02 -14.14
N ALA A 279 21.13 4.98 -12.98
CA ALA A 279 22.14 3.97 -12.68
C ALA A 279 21.56 2.54 -12.70
N VAL A 280 20.37 2.31 -12.14
CA VAL A 280 19.67 1.02 -12.18
C VAL A 280 19.38 0.61 -13.63
N ILE A 281 18.80 1.51 -14.43
CA ILE A 281 18.48 1.23 -15.84
C ILE A 281 19.74 0.85 -16.60
N LEU A 282 20.79 1.69 -16.53
CA LEU A 282 22.02 1.48 -17.30
C LEU A 282 22.75 0.22 -16.86
N THR A 283 22.76 -0.07 -15.55
CA THR A 283 23.40 -1.28 -15.01
C THR A 283 22.68 -2.54 -15.48
N VAL A 284 21.35 -2.59 -15.34
CA VAL A 284 20.57 -3.75 -15.80
C VAL A 284 20.66 -3.89 -17.32
N PHE A 285 20.57 -2.79 -18.06
CA PHE A 285 20.75 -2.78 -19.52
C PHE A 285 22.11 -3.36 -19.92
N ALA A 286 23.20 -2.91 -19.29
CA ALA A 286 24.54 -3.41 -19.55
C ALA A 286 24.66 -4.92 -19.25
N ILE A 287 24.10 -5.40 -18.14
CA ILE A 287 24.06 -6.84 -17.80
C ILE A 287 23.33 -7.62 -18.90
N MET A 288 22.17 -7.14 -19.37
CA MET A 288 21.40 -7.79 -20.43
C MET A 288 22.17 -7.83 -21.76
N VAL A 289 22.78 -6.72 -22.15
CA VAL A 289 23.57 -6.64 -23.39
C VAL A 289 24.76 -7.62 -23.34
N VAL A 290 25.53 -7.60 -22.25
CA VAL A 290 26.70 -8.50 -22.09
C VAL A 290 26.27 -9.97 -22.11
N TYR A 291 25.13 -10.32 -21.50
CA TYR A 291 24.67 -11.70 -21.46
C TYR A 291 24.17 -12.19 -22.84
N PHE A 292 23.26 -11.44 -23.49
CA PHE A 292 22.60 -11.91 -24.70
C PHE A 292 23.45 -11.73 -25.97
N PHE A 293 24.25 -10.68 -26.08
CA PHE A 293 25.05 -10.44 -27.29
C PHE A 293 26.27 -11.37 -27.40
N LYS A 294 26.64 -12.06 -26.32
CA LYS A 294 27.67 -13.12 -26.33
C LYS A 294 27.12 -14.48 -26.81
N SER A 295 25.82 -14.60 -27.07
CA SER A 295 25.10 -15.87 -27.28
C SER A 295 24.68 -16.18 -28.72
N SER A 296 24.89 -15.29 -29.69
CA SER A 296 24.20 -15.34 -30.99
C SER A 296 24.30 -16.69 -31.70
N ARG A 297 23.13 -17.27 -32.01
CA ARG A 297 22.94 -18.46 -32.83
C ARG A 297 21.72 -18.21 -33.68
N GLU A 298 21.86 -18.25 -35.01
CA GLU A 298 20.72 -18.13 -35.90
C GLU A 298 19.65 -19.19 -35.61
N GLU A 299 18.45 -18.75 -35.24
CA GLU A 299 17.31 -19.63 -35.00
C GLU A 299 16.54 -19.89 -36.30
N LYS A 300 16.43 -21.16 -36.68
CA LYS A 300 15.75 -21.56 -37.93
C LYS A 300 14.21 -21.58 -37.86
N THR A 301 13.58 -21.59 -36.68
CA THR A 301 12.11 -21.71 -36.56
C THR A 301 11.50 -20.93 -35.40
N ASN A 302 10.40 -20.20 -35.67
CA ASN A 302 9.66 -19.37 -34.69
C ASN A 302 8.38 -20.06 -34.15
N ARG A 303 8.19 -21.37 -34.40
CA ARG A 303 6.96 -22.08 -34.00
C ARG A 303 6.71 -22.02 -32.49
N TYR A 304 7.77 -22.05 -31.69
CA TYR A 304 7.68 -21.95 -30.22
C TYR A 304 7.10 -20.61 -29.75
N ALA A 305 7.36 -19.51 -30.47
CA ALA A 305 6.87 -18.19 -30.13
C ALA A 305 5.33 -18.12 -30.23
N TRP A 306 4.76 -18.73 -31.27
CA TRP A 306 3.30 -18.84 -31.43
C TRP A 306 2.64 -19.71 -30.35
N TYR A 307 3.29 -20.81 -29.96
CA TYR A 307 2.81 -21.60 -28.81
C TYR A 307 2.85 -20.81 -27.50
N ALA A 308 3.87 -19.98 -27.28
CA ALA A 308 3.95 -19.12 -26.11
C ALA A 308 2.83 -18.05 -26.11
N ILE A 309 2.59 -17.39 -27.25
CA ILE A 309 1.49 -16.43 -27.40
C ILE A 309 0.14 -17.12 -27.15
N GLY A 310 -0.10 -18.26 -27.79
CA GLY A 310 -1.34 -19.02 -27.64
C GLY A 310 -1.56 -19.51 -26.21
N LEU A 311 -0.52 -20.01 -25.54
CA LEU A 311 -0.60 -20.40 -24.14
C LEU A 311 -0.89 -19.19 -23.25
N GLY A 312 -0.20 -18.06 -23.46
CA GLY A 312 -0.43 -16.84 -22.69
C GLY A 312 -1.87 -16.32 -22.83
N LEU A 313 -2.39 -16.24 -24.07
CA LEU A 313 -3.79 -15.88 -24.35
C LEU A 313 -4.77 -16.85 -23.68
N PHE A 314 -4.45 -18.15 -23.66
CA PHE A 314 -5.25 -19.15 -22.98
C PHE A 314 -5.27 -18.97 -21.45
N LEU A 315 -4.20 -18.48 -20.82
CA LEU A 315 -4.13 -18.28 -19.38
C LEU A 315 -4.94 -17.05 -18.90
N LEU A 316 -5.01 -15.96 -19.68
CA LEU A 316 -5.59 -14.69 -19.22
C LEU A 316 -7.03 -14.80 -18.72
N PRO A 317 -7.96 -15.54 -19.38
CA PRO A 317 -9.31 -15.71 -18.86
C PRO A 317 -9.34 -16.38 -17.48
N PHE A 318 -8.56 -17.45 -17.27
CA PHE A 318 -8.52 -18.15 -15.98
C PHE A 318 -7.93 -17.28 -14.86
N ALA A 319 -7.01 -16.36 -15.18
CA ALA A 319 -6.50 -15.37 -14.24
C ALA A 319 -7.57 -14.35 -13.81
N GLY A 320 -8.48 -13.98 -14.73
CA GLY A 320 -9.47 -12.92 -14.49
C GLY A 320 -10.79 -13.36 -13.88
N VAL A 321 -11.22 -14.60 -14.11
CA VAL A 321 -12.52 -15.12 -13.65
C VAL A 321 -12.80 -14.84 -12.16
N PRO A 322 -11.87 -15.05 -11.21
CA PRO A 322 -12.14 -14.75 -9.80
C PRO A 322 -12.58 -13.31 -9.56
N PHE A 323 -11.97 -12.34 -10.25
CA PHE A 323 -12.25 -10.91 -10.05
C PHE A 323 -13.53 -10.50 -10.77
N TRP A 324 -13.70 -10.92 -12.02
CA TRP A 324 -14.89 -10.63 -12.82
C TRP A 324 -16.16 -11.21 -12.18
N ALA A 325 -16.09 -12.41 -11.60
CA ALA A 325 -17.24 -13.04 -10.94
C ALA A 325 -17.68 -12.31 -9.66
N THR A 326 -16.77 -11.60 -9.01
CA THR A 326 -17.00 -10.84 -7.76
C THR A 326 -17.23 -9.34 -8.00
N GLY A 327 -17.14 -8.87 -9.25
CA GLY A 327 -17.24 -7.44 -9.57
C GLY A 327 -16.05 -6.60 -9.09
N LEU A 328 -14.91 -7.22 -8.80
CA LEU A 328 -13.70 -6.51 -8.38
C LEU A 328 -13.05 -5.81 -9.59
N ASN A 329 -12.77 -4.52 -9.44
CA ASN A 329 -12.17 -3.72 -10.50
C ASN A 329 -10.65 -3.96 -10.58
N ILE A 330 -10.19 -4.43 -11.74
CA ILE A 330 -8.76 -4.63 -12.03
C ILE A 330 -8.17 -3.30 -12.52
N SER A 331 -7.28 -2.70 -11.73
CA SER A 331 -6.58 -1.46 -12.09
C SER A 331 -5.10 -1.52 -11.73
N LEU A 332 -4.31 -0.54 -12.17
CA LEU A 332 -2.88 -0.43 -11.88
C LEU A 332 -2.59 0.40 -10.62
N ALA A 333 -3.61 1.06 -10.05
CA ALA A 333 -3.48 1.87 -8.86
C ALA A 333 -3.43 0.98 -7.59
N HIS A 334 -2.74 1.45 -6.55
CA HIS A 334 -2.85 0.85 -5.24
C HIS A 334 -4.29 1.04 -4.69
N PRO A 335 -4.89 0.07 -4.00
CA PRO A 335 -4.43 -1.30 -3.75
C PRO A 335 -4.88 -2.32 -4.82
N ALA A 336 -5.61 -1.89 -5.85
CA ALA A 336 -6.21 -2.78 -6.85
C ALA A 336 -5.20 -3.46 -7.80
N SER A 337 -3.97 -2.94 -7.92
CA SER A 337 -2.89 -3.56 -8.70
C SER A 337 -2.56 -5.00 -8.29
N ARG A 338 -2.96 -5.42 -7.08
CA ARG A 338 -2.86 -6.82 -6.60
C ARG A 338 -3.62 -7.81 -7.47
N PHE A 339 -4.71 -7.38 -8.11
CA PHE A 339 -5.52 -8.23 -8.99
C PHE A 339 -4.82 -8.54 -10.32
N THR A 340 -3.72 -7.85 -10.64
CA THR A 340 -2.90 -8.14 -11.83
C THR A 340 -1.95 -9.33 -11.61
N LEU A 341 -1.70 -9.72 -10.36
CA LEU A 341 -0.73 -10.76 -9.98
C LEU A 341 -0.97 -12.12 -10.69
N PRO A 342 -2.21 -12.63 -10.81
CA PRO A 342 -2.47 -13.90 -11.52
C PRO A 342 -2.21 -13.82 -13.04
N PHE A 343 -2.23 -12.62 -13.63
CA PHE A 343 -2.03 -12.42 -15.08
C PHE A 343 -0.56 -12.42 -15.49
N MET A 344 0.37 -12.20 -14.55
CA MET A 344 1.80 -12.02 -14.79
C MET A 344 2.41 -13.03 -15.77
N LEU A 345 2.14 -14.33 -15.56
CA LEU A 345 2.71 -15.38 -16.40
C LEU A 345 2.13 -15.36 -17.82
N GLY A 346 0.81 -15.19 -17.96
CA GLY A 346 0.15 -15.13 -19.26
C GLY A 346 0.60 -13.94 -20.09
N VAL A 347 0.70 -12.76 -19.46
CA VAL A 347 1.18 -11.54 -20.12
C VAL A 347 2.65 -11.67 -20.52
N SER A 348 3.48 -12.23 -19.65
CA SER A 348 4.91 -12.44 -19.93
C SER A 348 5.14 -13.44 -21.08
N LEU A 349 4.31 -14.49 -21.18
CA LEU A 349 4.31 -15.44 -22.30
C LEU A 349 4.01 -14.75 -23.63
N ILE A 350 2.97 -13.91 -23.66
CA ILE A 350 2.57 -13.15 -24.86
C ILE A 350 3.71 -12.22 -25.28
N LEU A 351 4.20 -11.39 -24.36
CA LEU A 351 5.23 -10.41 -24.67
C LEU A 351 6.57 -11.05 -25.07
N ALA A 352 7.01 -12.10 -24.37
CA ALA A 352 8.20 -12.86 -24.75
C ALA A 352 8.02 -13.49 -26.14
N GLY A 353 6.85 -14.07 -26.42
CA GLY A 353 6.52 -14.66 -27.71
C GLY A 353 6.53 -13.62 -28.84
N LEU A 354 5.93 -12.44 -28.64
CA LEU A 354 5.96 -11.34 -29.60
C LEU A 354 7.40 -10.87 -29.88
N LEU A 355 8.24 -10.72 -28.84
CA LEU A 355 9.66 -10.40 -29.01
C LEU A 355 10.41 -11.49 -29.77
N ALA A 356 10.07 -12.76 -29.56
CA ALA A 356 10.68 -13.89 -30.26
C ALA A 356 10.31 -13.95 -31.76
N LEU A 357 9.25 -13.28 -32.20
CA LEU A 357 8.90 -13.17 -33.62
C LEU A 357 9.80 -12.19 -34.39
N ILE A 358 10.57 -11.33 -33.70
CA ILE A 358 11.49 -10.38 -34.34
C ILE A 358 12.64 -11.17 -35.01
N PRO A 359 12.78 -11.12 -36.35
CA PRO A 359 13.72 -12.00 -37.07
C PRO A 359 15.19 -11.75 -36.71
N ARG A 360 15.56 -10.49 -36.43
CA ARG A 360 16.94 -10.13 -36.12
C ARG A 360 17.21 -10.21 -34.62
N GLU A 361 18.02 -11.18 -34.20
CA GLU A 361 18.34 -11.42 -32.79
C GLU A 361 18.89 -10.19 -32.07
N ARG A 362 19.76 -9.40 -32.73
CA ARG A 362 20.33 -8.18 -32.15
C ARG A 362 19.24 -7.17 -31.77
N TRP A 363 18.23 -6.99 -32.62
CA TRP A 363 17.11 -6.09 -32.35
C TRP A 363 16.19 -6.65 -31.28
N ARG A 364 15.90 -7.96 -31.31
CA ARG A 364 15.14 -8.67 -30.27
C ARG A 364 15.76 -8.43 -28.88
N TYR A 365 17.06 -8.70 -28.74
CA TYR A 365 17.75 -8.58 -27.46
C TYR A 365 18.03 -7.13 -27.06
N ALA A 366 18.24 -6.21 -28.01
CA ALA A 366 18.32 -4.78 -27.71
C ALA A 366 16.99 -4.27 -27.13
N LEU A 367 15.87 -4.58 -27.78
CA LEU A 367 14.54 -4.19 -27.31
C LEU A 367 14.22 -4.81 -25.95
N LEU A 368 14.53 -6.10 -25.76
CA LEU A 368 14.40 -6.75 -24.46
C LEU A 368 15.26 -6.05 -23.39
N ALA A 369 16.53 -5.76 -23.68
CA ALA A 369 17.42 -5.11 -22.72
C ALA A 369 16.91 -3.71 -22.32
N VAL A 370 16.42 -2.92 -23.28
CA VAL A 370 15.76 -1.64 -23.00
C VAL A 370 14.55 -1.85 -22.09
N LEU A 371 13.68 -2.80 -22.44
CA LEU A 371 12.44 -3.05 -21.70
C LEU A 371 12.69 -3.52 -20.27
N ILE A 372 13.64 -4.44 -20.06
CA ILE A 372 14.05 -4.94 -18.75
C ILE A 372 14.75 -3.83 -17.94
N GLY A 373 15.58 -3.01 -18.58
CA GLY A 373 16.18 -1.83 -17.95
C GLY A 373 15.13 -0.85 -17.43
N LEU A 374 14.22 -0.41 -18.31
CA LEU A 374 13.13 0.52 -17.97
C LEU A 374 12.19 -0.06 -16.89
N ALA A 375 11.81 -1.34 -17.00
CA ALA A 375 10.99 -1.99 -16.00
C ALA A 375 11.69 -2.05 -14.63
N SER A 376 13.00 -2.33 -14.59
CA SER A 376 13.78 -2.30 -13.34
C SER A 376 13.81 -0.90 -12.73
N GLY A 377 14.03 0.13 -13.56
CA GLY A 377 13.95 1.52 -13.12
C GLY A 377 12.57 1.89 -12.58
N ARG A 378 11.48 1.45 -13.22
CA ARG A 378 10.11 1.73 -12.76
C ARG A 378 9.82 1.13 -11.39
N GLN A 379 10.28 -0.11 -11.17
CA GLN A 379 10.17 -0.78 -9.87
C GLN A 379 10.99 -0.04 -8.81
N PHE A 380 12.20 0.41 -9.14
CA PHE A 380 12.99 1.25 -8.24
C PHE A 380 12.26 2.55 -7.87
N LEU A 381 11.61 3.25 -8.82
CA LEU A 381 10.86 4.47 -8.50
C LEU A 381 9.72 4.21 -7.51
N TRP A 382 8.94 3.14 -7.67
CA TRP A 382 7.93 2.82 -6.67
C TRP A 382 8.55 2.58 -5.29
N SER A 383 9.72 1.93 -5.20
CA SER A 383 10.39 1.78 -3.89
C SER A 383 10.68 3.12 -3.21
N THR A 384 10.91 4.19 -3.99
CA THR A 384 11.13 5.54 -3.46
C THR A 384 9.82 6.18 -2.97
N ASP A 385 8.70 5.90 -3.64
CA ASP A 385 7.36 6.33 -3.19
C ASP A 385 7.03 5.67 -1.83
N TYR A 386 7.24 4.35 -1.72
CA TYR A 386 7.06 3.61 -0.47
C TYR A 386 7.99 4.13 0.64
N LEU A 387 9.24 4.47 0.32
CA LEU A 387 10.16 5.06 1.29
C LEU A 387 9.64 6.39 1.83
N ARG A 388 9.18 7.29 0.94
CA ARG A 388 8.64 8.61 1.32
C ARG A 388 7.40 8.48 2.18
N ASP A 389 6.47 7.61 1.78
CA ASP A 389 5.22 7.37 2.49
C ASP A 389 5.48 6.76 3.89
N TRP A 390 6.51 5.91 4.02
CA TRP A 390 6.96 5.42 5.32
C TRP A 390 7.53 6.53 6.20
N GLN A 391 8.39 7.41 5.67
CA GLN A 391 8.87 8.57 6.44
C GLN A 391 7.71 9.48 6.87
N SER A 392 6.75 9.71 5.98
CA SER A 392 5.56 10.50 6.28
C SER A 392 4.74 9.89 7.43
N GLN A 393 4.49 8.58 7.41
CA GLN A 393 3.80 7.92 8.52
C GLN A 393 4.59 7.99 9.84
N LYS A 394 5.92 7.82 9.80
CA LYS A 394 6.73 7.96 11.03
C LYS A 394 6.61 9.37 11.60
N ASN A 395 6.69 10.39 10.75
CA ASN A 395 6.53 11.78 11.16
C ASN A 395 5.14 12.05 11.74
N LEU A 396 4.08 11.49 11.14
CA LEU A 396 2.71 11.56 11.65
C LEU A 396 2.65 11.06 13.10
N PHE A 397 3.11 9.84 13.38
CA PHE A 397 2.99 9.27 14.72
C PHE A 397 3.91 9.93 15.75
N TRP A 398 5.12 10.35 15.38
CA TRP A 398 5.97 11.12 16.27
C TRP A 398 5.31 12.45 16.68
N GLN A 399 4.81 13.22 15.70
CA GLN A 399 4.08 14.46 15.97
C GLN A 399 2.83 14.21 16.82
N MET A 400 2.08 13.15 16.53
CA MET A 400 0.90 12.78 17.30
C MET A 400 1.25 12.51 18.77
N THR A 401 2.36 11.83 19.06
CA THR A 401 2.80 11.61 20.45
C THR A 401 3.33 12.86 21.15
N TRP A 402 3.90 13.82 20.41
CA TRP A 402 4.26 15.11 20.99
C TRP A 402 3.02 15.92 21.37
N ARG A 403 2.01 15.94 20.48
CA ARG A 403 0.75 16.66 20.64
C ARG A 403 -0.20 16.03 21.65
N ALA A 404 -0.25 14.70 21.67
CA ALA A 404 -1.09 13.88 22.53
C ALA A 404 -0.21 12.81 23.22
N PRO A 405 0.43 13.13 24.35
CA PRO A 405 1.30 12.19 25.08
C PRO A 405 0.59 10.95 25.60
N GLY A 406 -0.73 11.01 25.78
CA GLY A 406 -1.59 9.88 26.09
C GLY A 406 -3.03 10.14 25.65
N LEU A 407 -3.82 9.08 25.50
CA LEU A 407 -5.23 9.14 25.12
C LEU A 407 -6.10 8.42 26.15
N LYS A 408 -7.36 8.85 26.28
CA LYS A 408 -8.39 8.13 27.04
C LYS A 408 -8.94 6.96 26.19
N PRO A 409 -9.15 5.75 26.73
CA PRO A 409 -9.78 4.64 25.99
C PRO A 409 -11.17 4.98 25.47
N GLY A 410 -11.55 4.40 24.31
CA GLY A 410 -12.79 4.70 23.58
C GLY A 410 -12.69 5.95 22.71
N THR A 411 -11.47 6.41 22.39
CA THR A 411 -11.27 7.60 21.53
C THR A 411 -11.33 7.21 20.05
N LEU A 412 -12.21 7.90 19.32
CA LEU A 412 -12.26 7.86 17.86
C LEU A 412 -11.29 8.90 17.30
N VAL A 413 -10.40 8.51 16.40
CA VAL A 413 -9.55 9.43 15.65
C VAL A 413 -10.13 9.59 14.25
N LEU A 414 -10.42 10.83 13.84
CA LEU A 414 -10.84 11.16 12.48
C LEU A 414 -9.70 11.87 11.76
N MET A 415 -9.45 11.43 10.53
CA MET A 415 -8.28 11.84 9.77
C MET A 415 -8.50 11.55 8.28
N ASN A 416 -7.84 12.24 7.35
CA ASN A 416 -7.94 11.93 5.91
C ASN A 416 -6.60 12.16 5.20
N GLU A 417 -5.52 11.68 5.81
CA GLU A 417 -4.17 12.11 5.43
C GLU A 417 -3.70 11.60 4.09
N GLU A 418 -2.70 12.31 3.56
CA GLU A 418 -1.93 11.98 2.37
C GLU A 418 -0.96 10.81 2.62
N LEU A 419 -1.51 9.65 2.99
CA LEU A 419 -0.77 8.40 3.16
C LEU A 419 -1.19 7.43 2.06
N SER A 420 -0.34 7.28 1.04
CA SER A 420 -0.68 6.69 -0.27
C SER A 420 -0.84 5.16 -0.24
N PHE A 421 -0.08 4.48 0.63
CA PHE A 421 -0.04 3.02 0.72
C PHE A 421 -0.66 2.51 2.03
N TYR A 422 -1.64 3.26 2.56
CA TYR A 422 -2.33 2.93 3.79
C TYR A 422 -3.83 3.16 3.67
N ALA A 423 -4.58 2.43 4.50
CA ALA A 423 -6.00 2.62 4.71
C ALA A 423 -6.25 2.94 6.20
N ASP A 424 -7.39 3.54 6.52
CA ASP A 424 -7.74 3.95 7.88
C ASP A 424 -7.69 2.80 8.89
N ASN A 425 -8.20 1.62 8.51
CA ASN A 425 -8.08 0.41 9.30
C ASN A 425 -6.61 0.06 9.51
N SER A 426 -5.75 0.10 8.49
CA SER A 426 -4.33 -0.24 8.66
C SER A 426 -3.59 0.65 9.65
N ILE A 427 -3.94 1.95 9.72
CA ILE A 427 -3.31 2.92 10.64
C ILE A 427 -3.92 2.86 12.06
N SER A 428 -5.14 2.34 12.20
CA SER A 428 -5.72 2.05 13.51
C SER A 428 -4.88 1.06 14.33
N ALA A 429 -4.18 0.12 13.68
CA ALA A 429 -3.33 -0.84 14.39
C ALA A 429 -2.12 -0.16 15.07
N PRO A 430 -1.28 0.61 14.37
CA PRO A 430 -0.23 1.41 15.02
C PRO A 430 -0.76 2.38 16.08
N LEU A 431 -1.94 2.98 15.91
CA LEU A 431 -2.56 3.83 16.92
C LEU A 431 -2.73 3.07 18.25
N ASN A 432 -3.27 1.85 18.21
CA ASN A 432 -3.40 1.02 19.41
C ASN A 432 -2.06 0.54 19.92
N TRP A 433 -1.13 0.21 19.03
CA TRP A 433 0.22 -0.19 19.42
C TRP A 433 0.93 0.91 20.21
N ILE A 434 0.74 2.17 19.84
CA ILE A 434 1.36 3.33 20.48
C ILE A 434 0.65 3.69 21.79
N TYR A 435 -0.69 3.73 21.79
CA TYR A 435 -1.47 4.28 22.92
C TYR A 435 -2.06 3.24 23.87
N ALA A 436 -2.03 1.96 23.52
CA ALA A 436 -2.42 0.83 24.35
C ALA A 436 -1.43 -0.35 24.19
N PRO A 437 -0.12 -0.14 24.40
CA PRO A 437 0.91 -1.15 24.13
C PRO A 437 0.75 -2.42 24.98
N ASP A 438 0.10 -2.33 26.14
CA ASP A 438 -0.12 -3.46 27.05
C ASP A 438 -1.49 -4.12 26.89
N ASN A 439 -2.36 -3.62 26.01
CA ASN A 439 -3.69 -4.20 25.82
C ASN A 439 -3.58 -5.50 25.00
N ARG A 440 -4.10 -6.60 25.57
CA ARG A 440 -4.15 -7.94 24.99
C ARG A 440 -5.58 -8.50 24.94
N SER A 441 -6.56 -7.68 25.27
CA SER A 441 -7.96 -8.09 25.30
C SER A 441 -8.59 -8.07 23.90
N ASP A 442 -9.80 -8.62 23.80
CA ASP A 442 -10.67 -8.50 22.63
C ASP A 442 -11.32 -7.11 22.52
N LYS A 443 -11.05 -6.19 23.45
CA LYS A 443 -11.50 -4.81 23.40
C LYS A 443 -10.41 -3.92 22.82
N ILE A 444 -10.72 -3.27 21.71
CA ILE A 444 -9.84 -2.30 21.05
C ILE A 444 -10.16 -0.90 21.60
N ASP A 445 -9.14 -0.19 22.09
CA ASP A 445 -9.33 1.09 22.78
C ASP A 445 -9.45 2.29 21.83
N TYR A 446 -8.89 2.18 20.63
CA TYR A 446 -8.84 3.26 19.65
C TYR A 446 -9.14 2.77 18.24
N VAL A 447 -9.81 3.60 17.45
CA VAL A 447 -9.92 3.38 16.00
C VAL A 447 -9.66 4.69 15.28
N LEU A 448 -9.08 4.57 14.09
CA LEU A 448 -8.86 5.67 13.18
C LEU A 448 -9.72 5.47 11.95
N PHE A 449 -10.57 6.44 11.65
CA PHE A 449 -11.43 6.42 10.47
C PHE A 449 -11.10 7.56 9.52
N TYR A 450 -11.19 7.22 8.24
CA TYR A 450 -11.27 8.19 7.15
C TYR A 450 -12.75 8.52 6.95
N PRO A 451 -13.23 9.74 7.31
CA PRO A 451 -14.63 10.10 7.14
C PRO A 451 -15.16 9.81 5.73
N THR A 452 -14.35 10.04 4.71
CA THR A 452 -14.68 9.81 3.29
C THR A 452 -14.98 8.33 2.98
N ASN A 453 -14.37 7.40 3.70
CA ASN A 453 -14.56 5.96 3.52
C ASN A 453 -15.64 5.38 4.44
N ARG A 454 -15.89 6.01 5.59
CA ARG A 454 -16.70 5.43 6.68
C ARG A 454 -18.06 6.06 6.88
N ILE A 455 -18.27 7.28 6.37
CA ILE A 455 -19.54 7.97 6.49
C ILE A 455 -20.68 7.11 5.92
N ASN A 456 -21.84 7.10 6.58
CA ASN A 456 -22.98 6.24 6.27
C ASN A 456 -22.72 4.72 6.40
N SER A 457 -21.63 4.31 7.07
CA SER A 457 -21.39 2.91 7.45
C SER A 457 -20.98 2.79 8.92
N SER A 458 -19.71 2.48 9.21
CA SER A 458 -19.13 2.41 10.56
C SER A 458 -19.08 3.78 11.25
N LEU A 459 -19.16 4.87 10.48
CA LEU A 459 -19.37 6.23 10.98
C LEU A 459 -20.74 6.73 10.48
N PRO A 460 -21.81 6.70 11.29
CA PRO A 460 -23.15 7.03 10.80
C PRO A 460 -23.29 8.48 10.33
N ALA A 461 -22.76 9.44 11.10
CA ALA A 461 -22.78 10.86 10.76
C ALA A 461 -21.67 11.62 11.51
N LEU A 462 -21.29 12.80 11.00
CA LEU A 462 -20.43 13.75 11.71
C LEU A 462 -21.28 14.65 12.63
N LYS A 463 -21.87 14.04 13.67
CA LYS A 463 -22.67 14.73 14.70
C LYS A 463 -22.31 14.18 16.08
N PRO A 464 -22.42 14.99 17.15
CA PRO A 464 -22.14 14.53 18.50
C PRO A 464 -23.13 13.46 18.95
N ASP A 465 -22.73 12.73 20.00
CA ASP A 465 -23.54 11.79 20.78
C ASP A 465 -24.06 10.56 20.04
N ILE A 466 -23.33 10.10 19.01
CA ILE A 466 -23.64 8.87 18.28
C ILE A 466 -22.73 7.73 18.76
N PRO A 467 -23.28 6.64 19.31
CA PRO A 467 -22.50 5.45 19.65
C PRO A 467 -21.86 4.82 18.41
N ILE A 468 -20.60 4.41 18.54
CA ILE A 468 -19.83 3.73 17.50
C ILE A 468 -19.42 2.36 18.01
N ARG A 469 -19.72 1.33 17.22
CA ARG A 469 -19.24 -0.03 17.44
C ARG A 469 -18.59 -0.53 16.16
N TYR A 470 -17.33 -0.96 16.24
CA TYR A 470 -16.57 -1.42 15.09
C TYR A 470 -15.88 -2.74 15.38
N ASP A 471 -16.09 -3.72 14.49
CA ASP A 471 -15.40 -5.01 14.54
C ASP A 471 -14.11 -4.94 13.71
N TYR A 472 -12.98 -5.10 14.39
CA TYR A 472 -11.63 -5.09 13.82
C TYR A 472 -11.11 -6.51 13.51
N LEU A 473 -11.98 -7.54 13.52
CA LEU A 473 -11.70 -8.98 13.37
C LEU A 473 -10.89 -9.61 14.52
N ALA A 474 -9.90 -8.90 15.04
CA ALA A 474 -9.12 -9.30 16.22
C ALA A 474 -9.73 -8.83 17.55
N GLY A 475 -10.71 -7.93 17.50
CA GLY A 475 -11.38 -7.37 18.66
C GLY A 475 -12.45 -6.33 18.26
N THR A 476 -13.21 -5.85 19.24
CA THR A 476 -14.27 -4.85 19.05
C THR A 476 -13.90 -3.53 19.69
N PHE A 477 -14.09 -2.43 18.96
CA PHE A 477 -14.06 -1.07 19.49
C PHE A 477 -15.47 -0.60 19.85
N GLU A 478 -15.58 0.08 20.99
CA GLU A 478 -16.79 0.77 21.44
C GLU A 478 -16.44 2.20 21.86
N GLY A 479 -17.13 3.18 21.29
CA GLY A 479 -16.91 4.60 21.56
C GLY A 479 -18.12 5.45 21.17
N ASN A 480 -17.91 6.77 21.10
CA ASN A 480 -18.95 7.73 20.74
C ASN A 480 -18.35 8.88 19.91
N THR A 481 -19.11 9.46 18.99
CA THR A 481 -18.66 10.62 18.20
C THR A 481 -18.33 11.87 19.02
N SER A 482 -18.84 12.00 20.25
CA SER A 482 -18.43 13.03 21.23
C SER A 482 -17.06 12.77 21.86
N GLN A 483 -16.48 11.58 21.63
CA GLN A 483 -15.16 11.15 22.10
C GLN A 483 -14.14 11.15 20.96
N THR A 484 -14.20 12.16 20.10
CA THR A 484 -13.42 12.23 18.86
C THR A 484 -12.21 13.15 18.99
N LEU A 485 -11.11 12.81 18.34
CA LEU A 485 -10.03 13.73 17.98
C LEU A 485 -9.95 13.83 16.47
N ALA A 486 -10.12 15.04 15.92
CA ALA A 486 -9.99 15.28 14.49
C ALA A 486 -8.59 15.83 14.19
N PHE A 487 -7.77 15.05 13.49
CA PHE A 487 -6.42 15.44 13.10
C PHE A 487 -6.35 15.74 11.60
N TYR A 488 -5.46 16.66 11.24
CA TYR A 488 -5.13 16.99 9.86
C TYR A 488 -3.61 17.07 9.68
N TYR A 489 -3.10 16.37 8.68
CA TYR A 489 -1.68 16.21 8.38
C TYR A 489 -1.47 16.20 6.87
N ASP A 490 -0.96 17.34 6.41
CA ASP A 490 -0.64 17.63 5.01
C ASP A 490 0.84 18.05 4.92
N PRO A 491 1.77 17.08 4.99
CA PRO A 491 3.20 17.38 5.02
C PRO A 491 3.62 18.16 3.75
N PRO A 492 4.44 19.21 3.86
CA PRO A 492 5.37 19.47 4.96
C PRO A 492 4.81 20.28 6.14
N ALA A 493 3.52 20.62 6.16
CA ALA A 493 2.89 21.20 7.35
C ALA A 493 2.90 20.23 8.53
N CYS A 494 2.87 20.78 9.74
CA CYS A 494 2.81 19.98 10.95
C CYS A 494 1.43 19.30 11.07
N LEU A 495 1.40 18.15 11.73
CA LEU A 495 0.16 17.56 12.20
C LEU A 495 -0.57 18.59 13.07
N ARG A 496 -1.89 18.62 12.98
CA ARG A 496 -2.71 19.56 13.73
C ARG A 496 -3.96 18.89 14.26
N LEU A 497 -4.17 19.01 15.57
CA LEU A 497 -5.47 18.77 16.15
C LEU A 497 -6.40 19.93 15.75
N LEU A 498 -7.49 19.63 15.07
CA LEU A 498 -8.42 20.66 14.61
C LEU A 498 -9.17 21.28 15.79
N ASP A 499 -9.23 22.61 15.80
CA ASP A 499 -9.90 23.41 16.80
C ASP A 499 -11.38 23.59 16.45
N PRO A 500 -12.34 23.25 17.33
CA PRO A 500 -13.77 23.29 17.01
C PRO A 500 -14.33 24.71 16.84
N VAL A 501 -13.59 25.76 17.23
CA VAL A 501 -13.98 27.16 17.06
C VAL A 501 -13.38 27.76 15.79
N LEU A 502 -12.10 27.45 15.53
CA LEU A 502 -11.36 28.03 14.40
C LEU A 502 -11.52 27.19 13.12
N ASP A 503 -11.35 25.87 13.20
CA ASP A 503 -11.16 25.04 12.01
C ASP A 503 -12.45 24.70 11.27
N VAL A 504 -13.62 24.96 11.85
CA VAL A 504 -14.93 24.78 11.21
C VAL A 504 -15.15 25.71 10.00
N GLU A 505 -14.39 26.82 9.92
CA GLU A 505 -14.40 27.72 8.75
C GLU A 505 -13.06 27.73 7.99
N ASN A 506 -12.12 26.87 8.38
CA ASN A 506 -10.79 26.89 7.80
C ASN A 506 -10.80 26.36 6.36
N ARG A 507 -10.56 27.27 5.41
CA ARG A 507 -10.53 26.97 3.98
C ARG A 507 -9.23 26.34 3.48
N PHE A 508 -8.19 26.25 4.32
CA PHE A 508 -7.04 25.39 4.03
C PHE A 508 -7.41 23.90 4.10
N LEU A 509 -8.44 23.54 4.87
CA LEU A 509 -8.97 22.18 4.87
C LEU A 509 -9.77 21.96 3.59
N SER A 510 -9.35 20.98 2.78
CA SER A 510 -10.08 20.56 1.58
C SER A 510 -11.51 20.18 1.93
N ALA A 511 -12.49 20.69 1.18
CA ALA A 511 -13.91 20.36 1.38
C ALA A 511 -14.17 18.85 1.18
N ASP A 512 -13.44 18.23 0.24
CA ASP A 512 -13.59 16.81 -0.08
C ASP A 512 -13.09 15.89 1.04
N SER A 513 -12.28 16.42 1.96
CA SER A 513 -11.79 15.67 3.12
C SER A 513 -12.82 15.54 4.24
N LEU A 514 -13.94 16.28 4.23
CA LEU A 514 -14.89 16.34 5.36
C LEU A 514 -14.25 16.73 6.71
N MET A 515 -12.97 17.10 6.75
CA MET A 515 -12.25 17.36 8.00
C MET A 515 -12.69 18.67 8.64
N ARG A 516 -13.18 19.63 7.84
CA ARG A 516 -13.81 20.85 8.34
C ARG A 516 -15.08 20.55 9.15
N ASP A 517 -15.90 19.61 8.67
CA ASP A 517 -17.09 19.16 9.40
C ASP A 517 -16.69 18.33 10.64
N ALA A 518 -15.65 17.50 10.52
CA ALA A 518 -15.11 16.72 11.63
C ALA A 518 -14.49 17.59 12.73
N ALA A 519 -13.98 18.78 12.41
CA ALA A 519 -13.40 19.72 13.38
C ALA A 519 -14.38 20.06 14.52
N ALA A 520 -15.68 20.15 14.21
CA ALA A 520 -16.72 20.42 15.21
C ALA A 520 -16.89 19.31 16.26
N LEU A 521 -16.41 18.08 15.98
CA LEU A 521 -16.41 16.95 16.91
C LEU A 521 -15.10 16.80 17.69
N SER A 522 -14.07 17.57 17.32
CA SER A 522 -12.75 17.45 17.92
C SER A 522 -12.79 17.85 19.39
N ASN A 523 -12.45 16.91 20.28
CA ASN A 523 -12.54 17.06 21.71
C ASN A 523 -11.16 16.85 22.36
N ALA A 524 -10.49 17.96 22.64
CA ALA A 524 -9.15 17.96 23.23
C ALA A 524 -9.07 17.29 24.61
N ASP A 525 -10.18 17.17 25.35
CA ASP A 525 -10.23 16.51 26.67
C ASP A 525 -9.94 15.00 26.59
N ARG A 526 -9.92 14.43 25.40
CA ARG A 526 -9.50 13.03 25.18
C ARG A 526 -7.99 12.83 25.34
N ILE A 527 -7.21 13.92 25.30
CA ILE A 527 -5.75 13.90 25.46
C ILE A 527 -5.38 13.95 26.95
N LEU A 528 -4.39 13.14 27.32
CA LEU A 528 -3.78 13.10 28.64
C LEU A 528 -2.39 13.76 28.58
N ALA A 529 -2.09 14.64 29.53
CA ALA A 529 -0.80 15.32 29.61
C ALA A 529 0.36 14.37 29.99
N ALA A 530 0.07 13.31 30.75
CA ALA A 530 1.06 12.32 31.13
C ALA A 530 1.48 11.48 29.91
N GLN A 531 2.79 11.31 29.71
CA GLN A 531 3.34 10.43 28.68
C GLN A 531 2.94 8.99 28.98
N LYS A 532 2.01 8.47 28.17
CA LYS A 532 1.58 7.06 28.16
C LYS A 532 1.88 6.37 26.84
N ALA A 533 1.96 7.14 25.76
CA ALA A 533 2.27 6.62 24.44
C ALA A 533 3.69 6.07 24.41
N VAL A 534 3.85 4.87 23.85
CA VAL A 534 5.14 4.19 23.65
C VAL A 534 5.31 3.94 22.17
N ILE A 535 6.20 4.70 21.52
CA ILE A 535 6.48 4.50 20.10
C ILE A 535 7.21 3.16 19.90
N PRO A 536 6.68 2.24 19.07
CA PRO A 536 7.33 0.98 18.77
C PRO A 536 8.69 1.16 18.07
N ALA A 537 9.64 0.27 18.34
CA ALA A 537 10.99 0.33 17.79
C ALA A 537 11.04 0.37 16.24
N ILE A 538 10.00 -0.13 15.55
CA ILE A 538 9.90 -0.05 14.09
C ILE A 538 9.88 1.39 13.57
N TYR A 539 9.37 2.35 14.34
CA TYR A 539 9.32 3.77 13.98
C TYR A 539 10.66 4.49 14.18
N GLY A 540 11.69 3.78 14.68
CA GLY A 540 13.01 4.34 14.93
C GLY A 540 13.06 5.24 16.16
N PRO A 541 14.19 5.92 16.40
CA PRO A 541 14.32 6.88 17.49
C PRO A 541 13.52 8.16 17.22
N GLU A 542 13.31 8.95 18.27
CA GLU A 542 12.68 10.26 18.17
C GLU A 542 13.45 11.15 17.19
N PRO A 543 12.77 11.79 16.21
CA PRO A 543 13.42 12.71 15.30
C PRO A 543 13.87 13.97 16.04
N GLY A 544 14.85 14.67 15.46
CA GLY A 544 15.34 15.93 16.03
C GLY A 544 14.24 16.97 16.19
N HIS A 545 14.34 17.81 17.23
CA HIS A 545 13.34 18.81 17.59
C HIS A 545 13.41 20.01 16.64
N GLY A 546 12.66 19.94 15.53
CA GLY A 546 12.45 21.05 14.59
C GLY A 546 11.16 21.83 14.87
N TRP A 547 10.71 22.65 13.91
CA TRP A 547 9.53 23.52 14.08
C TRP A 547 8.29 22.76 14.58
N CYS A 548 7.97 21.61 13.96
CA CYS A 548 6.80 20.82 14.35
C CYS A 548 6.87 20.25 15.76
N TYR A 549 8.06 19.98 16.31
CA TYR A 549 8.16 19.56 17.71
C TYR A 549 7.68 20.67 18.66
N TYR A 550 8.20 21.89 18.45
CA TYR A 550 7.85 23.04 19.27
C TYR A 550 6.39 23.44 19.09
N PHE A 551 5.89 23.40 17.85
CA PHE A 551 4.48 23.64 17.56
C PHE A 551 3.57 22.67 18.33
N GLU A 552 3.83 21.37 18.26
CA GLU A 552 2.98 20.36 18.90
C GLU A 552 3.02 20.43 20.43
N LYS A 553 4.20 20.72 21.00
CA LYS A 553 4.35 20.95 22.44
C LYS A 553 3.69 22.25 22.89
N ALA A 554 3.76 23.31 22.08
CA ALA A 554 3.09 24.57 22.37
C ALA A 554 1.56 24.40 22.32
N GLU A 555 1.02 23.67 21.35
CA GLU A 555 -0.43 23.40 21.26
C GLU A 555 -0.93 22.58 22.46
N LEU A 556 -0.13 21.61 22.93
CA LEU A 556 -0.42 20.90 24.16
C LEU A 556 -0.39 21.83 25.38
N ALA A 557 0.63 22.69 25.50
CA ALA A 557 0.74 23.64 26.61
C ALA A 557 -0.42 24.65 26.62
N ARG A 558 -0.81 25.16 25.44
CA ARG A 558 -1.98 26.01 25.24
C ARG A 558 -3.25 25.34 25.76
N GLN A 559 -3.47 24.08 25.39
CA GLN A 559 -4.61 23.30 25.85
C GLN A 559 -4.65 23.18 27.40
N LEU A 560 -3.50 23.16 28.05
CA LEU A 560 -3.39 23.09 29.52
C LEU A 560 -3.43 24.48 30.19
N GLY A 561 -3.52 25.57 29.42
CA GLY A 561 -3.46 26.93 29.93
C GLY A 561 -2.06 27.37 30.42
N ASP A 562 -1.01 26.64 30.05
CA ASP A 562 0.37 26.95 30.43
C ASP A 562 1.01 27.92 29.42
N TRP A 563 0.61 29.19 29.53
CA TRP A 563 1.04 30.25 28.63
C TRP A 563 2.54 30.57 28.72
N GLU A 564 3.15 30.40 29.90
CA GLU A 564 4.59 30.58 30.08
C GLU A 564 5.36 29.57 29.21
N THR A 565 4.97 28.30 29.27
CA THR A 565 5.57 27.27 28.41
C THR A 565 5.33 27.54 26.93
N VAL A 566 4.14 28.00 26.52
CA VAL A 566 3.87 28.37 25.11
C VAL A 566 4.85 29.44 24.63
N THR A 567 5.04 30.51 25.40
CA THR A 567 5.95 31.60 25.01
C THR A 567 7.40 31.16 24.95
N ARG A 568 7.87 30.36 25.92
CA ARG A 568 9.23 29.82 25.91
C ARG A 568 9.48 28.92 24.68
N LEU A 569 8.56 28.01 24.39
CA LEU A 569 8.65 27.15 23.20
C LEU A 569 8.61 27.98 21.90
N GLY A 570 7.83 29.06 21.88
CA GLY A 570 7.80 29.99 20.76
C GLY A 570 9.12 30.71 20.56
N ASP A 571 9.71 31.26 21.61
CA ASP A 571 11.00 31.96 21.56
C ASP A 571 12.10 31.02 21.05
N GLU A 572 12.10 29.76 21.48
CA GLU A 572 13.01 28.71 20.97
C GLU A 572 12.73 28.38 19.49
N ALA A 573 11.47 28.17 19.11
CA ALA A 573 11.08 27.82 17.75
C ALA A 573 11.44 28.91 16.72
N PHE A 574 11.20 30.18 17.04
CA PHE A 574 11.50 31.30 16.16
C PHE A 574 13.01 31.62 16.07
N ALA A 575 13.83 31.06 16.96
CA ALA A 575 15.29 31.15 16.88
C ALA A 575 15.90 30.07 15.96
N LEU A 576 15.12 29.05 15.56
CA LEU A 576 15.57 28.03 14.61
C LEU A 576 15.74 28.60 13.20
N SER A 577 16.52 27.90 12.37
CA SER A 577 16.54 28.13 10.92
C SER A 577 15.34 27.50 10.19
N ASP A 578 14.48 26.79 10.93
CA ASP A 578 13.26 26.15 10.44
C ASP A 578 12.07 27.10 10.58
N TYR A 579 11.01 26.89 9.81
CA TYR A 579 9.88 27.81 9.72
C TYR A 579 8.56 27.08 9.46
N PRO A 580 7.42 27.68 9.82
CA PRO A 580 6.11 27.07 9.60
C PRO A 580 5.80 26.95 8.11
N ASN A 581 5.27 25.79 7.72
CA ASN A 581 4.80 25.53 6.36
C ASN A 581 3.33 25.92 6.16
N ASN A 582 2.59 26.13 7.25
CA ASN A 582 1.23 26.67 7.22
C ASN A 582 1.12 27.95 8.10
N PRO A 583 0.48 29.03 7.62
CA PRO A 583 0.35 30.27 8.41
C PRO A 583 -0.38 30.10 9.75
N LEU A 584 -1.23 29.07 9.89
CA LEU A 584 -1.97 28.78 11.12
C LEU A 584 -1.09 28.16 12.20
N GLU A 585 0.07 27.61 11.86
CA GLU A 585 1.04 27.09 12.86
C GLU A 585 1.60 28.19 13.76
N ARG A 586 1.42 29.47 13.39
CA ARG A 586 1.77 30.61 14.25
C ARG A 586 0.69 30.97 15.28
N PHE A 587 -0.53 30.45 15.15
CA PHE A 587 -1.68 30.89 15.95
C PHE A 587 -1.50 30.59 17.44
N VAL A 588 -0.97 29.41 17.75
CA VAL A 588 -0.64 29.02 19.13
C VAL A 588 0.28 30.03 19.81
N PHE A 589 1.26 30.56 19.09
CA PHE A 589 2.21 31.54 19.62
C PHE A 589 1.62 32.95 19.68
N ILE A 590 0.77 33.34 18.72
CA ILE A 590 0.01 34.60 18.79
C ILE A 590 -0.78 34.65 20.09
N GLU A 591 -1.52 33.58 20.37
CA GLU A 591 -2.33 33.43 21.58
C GLU A 591 -1.45 33.40 22.84
N GLY A 592 -0.40 32.57 22.85
CA GLY A 592 0.50 32.50 23.99
C GLY A 592 1.16 33.83 24.36
N TYR A 593 1.65 34.59 23.37
CA TYR A 593 2.24 35.90 23.63
C TYR A 593 1.20 36.91 24.12
N ALA A 594 -0.03 36.89 23.60
CA ALA A 594 -1.10 37.74 24.07
C ALA A 594 -1.45 37.46 25.54
N HIS A 595 -1.60 36.18 25.92
CA HIS A 595 -1.87 35.77 27.31
C HIS A 595 -0.71 36.10 28.27
N ALA A 596 0.52 36.12 27.77
CA ALA A 596 1.69 36.55 28.53
C ALA A 596 1.89 38.08 28.57
N GLY A 597 0.97 38.88 28.00
CA GLY A 597 1.06 40.34 27.93
C GLY A 597 2.08 40.87 26.91
N ARG A 598 2.66 40.01 26.06
CA ARG A 598 3.59 40.41 24.99
C ARG A 598 2.81 40.80 23.71
N TRP A 599 1.95 41.80 23.83
CA TRP A 599 0.97 42.21 22.82
C TRP A 599 1.62 42.60 21.47
N GLU A 600 2.73 43.33 21.49
CA GLU A 600 3.43 43.74 20.27
C GLU A 600 3.85 42.54 19.41
N ARG A 601 4.39 41.49 20.04
CA ARG A 601 4.79 40.26 19.37
C ARG A 601 3.59 39.49 18.81
N ALA A 602 2.50 39.41 19.57
CA ALA A 602 1.26 38.77 19.10
C ALA A 602 0.70 39.47 17.84
N VAL A 603 0.72 40.81 17.82
CA VAL A 603 0.28 41.59 16.67
C VAL A 603 1.23 41.43 15.48
N GLU A 604 2.55 41.43 15.70
CA GLU A 604 3.55 41.20 14.65
C GLU A 604 3.31 39.85 13.95
N LEU A 605 3.20 38.77 14.72
CA LEU A 605 2.97 37.43 14.17
C LEU A 605 1.61 37.34 13.44
N SER A 606 0.58 38.01 13.96
CA SER A 606 -0.72 38.11 13.28
C SER A 606 -0.59 38.79 11.91
N LYS A 607 0.17 39.88 11.81
CA LYS A 607 0.45 40.56 10.52
C LYS A 607 1.21 39.64 9.57
N VAL A 608 2.17 38.87 10.06
CA VAL A 608 2.93 37.91 9.24
C VAL A 608 2.03 36.82 8.68
N SER A 609 1.21 36.18 9.52
CA SER A 609 0.26 35.14 9.05
C SER A 609 -0.77 35.70 8.07
N TYR A 610 -1.31 36.88 8.33
CA TYR A 610 -2.30 37.52 7.45
C TYR A 610 -1.77 37.81 6.04
N ARG A 611 -0.48 38.12 5.89
CA ARG A 611 0.14 38.40 4.58
C ARG A 611 0.17 37.18 3.65
N VAL A 612 0.10 35.96 4.19
CA VAL A 612 0.16 34.73 3.39
C VAL A 612 -1.12 34.52 2.58
N SER A 613 -2.29 34.66 3.22
CA SER A 613 -3.58 34.57 2.54
C SER A 613 -4.64 35.35 3.32
N LYS A 614 -4.90 36.59 2.89
CA LYS A 614 -5.79 37.51 3.61
C LYS A 614 -7.22 36.97 3.71
N GLU A 615 -7.73 36.38 2.63
CA GLU A 615 -9.11 35.89 2.54
C GLU A 615 -9.36 34.64 3.40
N VAL A 616 -8.34 33.80 3.60
CA VAL A 616 -8.47 32.56 4.40
C VAL A 616 -8.03 32.79 5.84
N VAL A 617 -6.91 33.46 6.06
CA VAL A 617 -6.31 33.65 7.38
C VAL A 617 -7.01 34.77 8.17
N GLY A 618 -7.48 35.82 7.49
CA GLY A 618 -8.12 36.99 8.13
C GLY A 618 -9.31 36.62 9.03
N PRO A 619 -10.33 35.90 8.52
CA PRO A 619 -11.47 35.47 9.33
C PRO A 619 -11.07 34.62 10.54
N LEU A 620 -10.09 33.73 10.36
CA LEU A 620 -9.58 32.86 11.44
C LEU A 620 -8.81 33.67 12.50
N LEU A 621 -8.03 34.68 12.09
CA LEU A 621 -7.37 35.60 13.02
C LEU A 621 -8.38 36.42 13.80
N CYS A 622 -9.47 36.90 13.18
CA CYS A 622 -10.52 37.62 13.90
C CYS A 622 -11.12 36.76 15.03
N ARG A 623 -11.45 35.49 14.75
CA ARG A 623 -11.93 34.56 15.79
C ARG A 623 -10.89 34.26 16.86
N LEU A 624 -9.62 34.11 16.47
CA LEU A 624 -8.53 33.91 17.43
C LEU A 624 -8.43 35.10 18.39
N TRP A 625 -8.50 36.33 17.86
CA TRP A 625 -8.43 37.54 18.67
C TRP A 625 -9.68 37.78 19.50
N GLU A 626 -10.86 37.35 19.05
CA GLU A 626 -12.09 37.31 19.86
C GLU A 626 -11.94 36.35 21.06
N ARG A 627 -11.34 35.17 20.86
CA ARG A 627 -11.00 34.25 21.95
C ARG A 627 -10.00 34.88 22.93
N ILE A 628 -8.92 35.47 22.43
CA ILE A 628 -7.92 36.19 23.25
C ILE A 628 -8.59 37.32 24.04
N GLU A 629 -9.49 38.08 23.41
CA GLU A 629 -10.25 39.14 24.07
C GLU A 629 -11.08 38.61 25.25
N THR A 630 -11.72 37.46 25.04
CA THR A 630 -12.57 36.81 26.05
C THR A 630 -11.76 36.27 27.24
N GLU A 631 -10.56 35.75 26.98
CA GLU A 631 -9.78 35.01 27.97
C GLU A 631 -8.72 35.84 28.71
N THR A 632 -8.38 37.04 28.21
CA THR A 632 -7.36 37.91 28.82
C THR A 632 -7.95 39.04 29.66
N ALA A 633 -7.22 39.47 30.69
CA ALA A 633 -7.64 40.61 31.52
C ALA A 633 -7.61 41.93 30.74
N GLY A 634 -8.48 42.88 31.10
CA GLY A 634 -8.53 44.21 30.47
C GLY A 634 -7.26 45.03 30.72
N GLY A 635 -6.85 45.84 29.74
CA GLY A 635 -5.67 46.70 29.84
C GLY A 635 -5.52 47.65 28.64
N VAL A 636 -4.73 48.72 28.80
CA VAL A 636 -4.49 49.70 27.73
C VAL A 636 -3.81 49.04 26.53
N GLU A 637 -2.72 48.31 26.75
CA GLU A 637 -1.95 47.63 25.70
C GLU A 637 -2.79 46.57 24.96
N ARG A 638 -3.66 45.85 25.69
CA ARG A 638 -4.62 44.93 25.10
C ARG A 638 -5.60 45.65 24.16
N ASN A 639 -6.21 46.75 24.63
CA ASN A 639 -7.20 47.49 23.85
C ASN A 639 -6.58 48.11 22.60
N GLU A 640 -5.35 48.60 22.69
CA GLU A 640 -4.59 49.09 21.54
C GLU A 640 -4.30 47.98 20.52
N ALA A 641 -3.87 46.79 20.99
CA ALA A 641 -3.64 45.64 20.14
C ALA A 641 -4.92 45.17 19.44
N LEU A 642 -6.03 45.04 20.17
CA LEU A 642 -7.34 44.68 19.61
C LEU A 642 -7.81 45.70 18.57
N GLY A 643 -7.73 46.99 18.89
CA GLY A 643 -8.08 48.06 17.95
C GLY A 643 -7.23 48.02 16.68
N GLN A 644 -5.93 47.73 16.80
CA GLN A 644 -5.05 47.57 15.65
C GLN A 644 -5.46 46.37 14.78
N ILE A 645 -5.77 45.23 15.41
CA ILE A 645 -6.14 43.99 14.72
C ILE A 645 -7.50 44.12 14.03
N HIS A 646 -8.52 44.63 14.72
CA HIS A 646 -9.86 44.83 14.15
C HIS A 646 -9.82 45.74 12.92
N ASN A 647 -9.04 46.84 12.99
CA ASN A 647 -8.86 47.73 11.86
C ASN A 647 -8.08 47.07 10.70
N LEU A 648 -7.05 46.28 11.01
CA LEU A 648 -6.16 45.72 10.00
C LEU A 648 -6.77 44.53 9.24
N PHE A 649 -7.62 43.74 9.90
CA PHE A 649 -8.28 42.58 9.30
C PHE A 649 -9.74 42.84 8.91
N ALA A 650 -10.28 44.03 9.21
CA ALA A 650 -11.69 44.37 9.03
C ALA A 650 -12.62 43.34 9.68
N CYS A 651 -12.31 42.95 10.92
CA CYS A 651 -13.16 42.05 11.70
C CYS A 651 -14.54 42.70 11.87
N ALA A 652 -15.60 42.01 11.49
CA ALA A 652 -16.95 42.53 11.66
C ALA A 652 -17.24 42.70 13.16
N PRO A 653 -17.76 43.85 13.61
CA PRO A 653 -18.34 43.94 14.95
C PRO A 653 -19.58 43.04 14.98
N GLN A 654 -19.70 42.19 16.00
CA GLN A 654 -20.93 41.43 16.23
C GLN A 654 -22.07 42.36 16.67
#